data_AF-A0A8T4ZTE1-F1
#
_entry.id   AF-A0A8T4ZTE1-F1
#
_cell.length_a   1.000
_cell.length_b   1.000
_cell.length_c   1.000
_cell.angle_alpha   90.00
_cell.angle_beta   90.00
_cell.angle_gamma   90.00
#
_symmetry.space_group_name_H-M   'P 1'
#
loop_
_entity.id
_entity.type
_entity.pdbx_description
1 polymer ?
#
loop_
_entity_poly.entity_id
_entity_poly.type
_entity_poly.pdbx_seq_one_letter_code
_entity_poly.pdbx_strand_id
1 'polypeptide(L)'
;MLKDIPFKRVSFFLALSLFLILFFPVSSHTVHAERYAEIAERASYSISIYLKAVDAVTGQPVQDATLILWDLSTFDKPQPGTGIYSTDENGECVIFGDYLRIKHFYWLYVYKGNFEEKIVDYVPVKREIYLERPENVSLTLQMVPGAMIEVEGIPYLVQSPSPEERYMIITIKERSGTLNYSFIREYGNSPDVYMLGLNRKTIIVPANTPIDLEVKVWFFLREIGRITVSSEIFYINNNSLPLILPQRGFLSSVKIPAYSLRKGLSHIESVFADVSSKLDEAQRIGFTVFDERRILTRVSQRKIEAESLLQSAQTDKDFENIWLTLREALGEMNYVYAVLQNKYLVSKTNAIYLSAVISVFSIVLSSFLFESEKKKIHAGIIFYIVSIVILYFIHPGSHVIIDENFILFLQSASISFIAVLAIVFCIPHVWKERTVEGEVSWRSAISVIFSMGKRQIRRKKIRGFFTILSICILILAFTSLTSFGTAFGVVSSKLNAVPPSEGILIRRMINGSSLIFSPLGYGDIISISNVAPIHNVAQRLKNYPKNEPVVRLVNPNTGAFHFIYGVLAISPTNESIYTNLDEVVEGGYLSEEVDSEVLISVNVANKLGVRVNGNVTLEVSSTTLRKNMIVKGLINDEGYEGLIDIDGNLLGPSRLLEDSSARRCNSTEIIVTNLRTAERIQIDLDAIYGKNAPQFVLPSEILFQFNPEVNIESAVKELIFRSGYDIFVSRNNEVTYYYVGSYIEFKGVAELLIPMIMVVLNVSMVMVNSAYERGKEIRVLSMLGLNPTHIGLTFVAEAIVMGMVGGSLGYLAGLGFYRIMILFGHDLMVREKLEWWWSALGFLLAILVSVLSAMRPAAMAVSAYTPSKVRKVKRSEEEKKKRKEEIFKVYHARELTMPVKVLTSEKEFFLSFFLDRLDELRTGYTERVENIEDIPEIENVKGEVVKTIKFIYYFGPPERRRGTKNSLVLIKSPYEDYYRVKLISEPAAPGIPESAVDRTVDFVHDIMMFWAKDKKRIMGAS
;
A
#
# COMPACT_ATOMS: atom_id res chain seq x y z
N MET A 1 13.83 -21.55 -16.96
CA MET A 1 12.92 -22.70 -17.12
C MET A 1 11.55 -22.25 -16.65
N LEU A 2 10.51 -22.06 -17.45
CA LEU A 2 10.28 -22.25 -18.87
C LEU A 2 9.53 -20.99 -19.36
N LYS A 3 10.02 -20.46 -20.47
CA LYS A 3 9.48 -19.38 -21.28
C LYS A 3 9.09 -20.04 -22.63
N ASP A 4 8.24 -19.34 -23.38
CA ASP A 4 8.01 -19.46 -24.83
C ASP A 4 7.00 -20.50 -25.33
N ILE A 5 6.01 -20.02 -26.09
CA ILE A 5 5.69 -20.39 -27.50
C ILE A 5 4.69 -19.34 -28.05
N PRO A 6 4.75 -18.97 -29.36
CA PRO A 6 4.87 -17.56 -29.74
C PRO A 6 3.74 -16.99 -30.62
N PHE A 7 3.76 -15.66 -30.68
CA PHE A 7 3.16 -14.80 -31.68
C PHE A 7 3.99 -14.82 -32.98
N LYS A 8 3.39 -15.09 -34.16
CA LYS A 8 3.52 -14.23 -35.37
C LYS A 8 2.73 -14.72 -36.59
N ARG A 9 1.81 -13.84 -37.00
CA ARG A 9 1.55 -13.33 -38.35
C ARG A 9 1.48 -14.31 -39.53
N VAL A 10 0.27 -14.43 -40.07
CA VAL A 10 0.05 -14.19 -41.51
C VAL A 10 -1.01 -13.09 -41.64
N SER A 11 -0.54 -11.88 -41.97
CA SER A 11 -1.36 -10.90 -42.67
C SER A 11 -1.67 -11.47 -44.04
N PHE A 12 -2.89 -11.94 -44.25
CA PHE A 12 -3.53 -11.99 -45.56
C PHE A 12 -5.01 -12.33 -45.33
N PHE A 13 -5.92 -11.62 -45.99
CA PHE A 13 -7.38 -11.72 -45.87
C PHE A 13 -8.04 -10.95 -44.72
N LEU A 14 -7.74 -9.65 -44.65
CA LEU A 14 -8.74 -8.64 -44.30
C LEU A 14 -9.09 -7.88 -45.60
N ALA A 15 -9.72 -8.62 -46.49
CA ALA A 15 -10.30 -8.16 -47.75
C ALA A 15 -11.27 -9.24 -48.21
N LEU A 16 -12.40 -8.82 -48.75
CA LEU A 16 -13.47 -9.65 -49.32
C LEU A 16 -14.52 -10.19 -48.33
N SER A 17 -15.31 -9.23 -47.84
CA SER A 17 -16.77 -9.35 -47.88
C SER A 17 -17.25 -9.78 -49.29
N LEU A 18 -18.36 -10.53 -49.32
CA LEU A 18 -19.06 -11.12 -50.47
C LEU A 18 -18.47 -12.40 -51.08
N PHE A 19 -19.12 -13.55 -50.83
CA PHE A 19 -19.81 -14.30 -51.89
C PHE A 19 -20.67 -15.44 -51.32
N LEU A 20 -21.75 -15.74 -52.05
CA LEU A 20 -22.70 -16.85 -51.89
C LEU A 20 -23.87 -16.67 -50.89
N ILE A 21 -24.68 -15.64 -51.16
CA ILE A 21 -26.04 -15.92 -51.63
C ILE A 21 -25.96 -15.93 -53.16
N LEU A 22 -26.20 -17.09 -53.76
CA LEU A 22 -26.42 -17.22 -55.21
C LEU A 22 -27.42 -18.36 -55.44
N PHE A 23 -28.68 -17.97 -55.59
CA PHE A 23 -29.60 -18.36 -56.66
C PHE A 23 -30.71 -17.29 -56.65
N PHE A 24 -30.43 -16.07 -57.16
CA PHE A 24 -30.82 -15.53 -58.48
C PHE A 24 -32.20 -14.83 -58.48
N PRO A 25 -32.51 -13.90 -59.43
CA PRO A 25 -31.77 -12.76 -60.01
C PRO A 25 -32.41 -11.42 -59.52
N VAL A 26 -31.87 -10.21 -59.74
CA VAL A 26 -32.06 -9.40 -60.97
C VAL A 26 -30.92 -8.38 -61.09
N SER A 27 -30.43 -8.29 -62.32
CA SER A 27 -29.32 -7.53 -62.89
C SER A 27 -29.55 -6.00 -62.98
N SER A 28 -28.73 -5.26 -62.24
CA SER A 28 -27.65 -4.35 -62.69
C SER A 28 -27.81 -3.33 -63.83
N HIS A 29 -27.15 -2.19 -63.53
CA HIS A 29 -26.49 -1.19 -64.40
C HIS A 29 -27.35 0.00 -64.84
N THR A 30 -26.93 1.28 -64.79
CA THR A 30 -25.68 1.98 -64.40
C THR A 30 -25.93 3.50 -64.50
N VAL A 31 -25.30 4.28 -63.61
CA VAL A 31 -24.65 5.60 -63.82
C VAL A 31 -25.33 6.64 -64.75
N HIS A 32 -25.76 7.78 -64.18
CA HIS A 32 -25.17 9.12 -64.40
C HIS A 32 -26.02 10.22 -63.75
N ALA A 33 -25.32 11.22 -63.20
CA ALA A 33 -25.86 12.53 -62.89
C ALA A 33 -26.28 13.25 -64.18
N GLU A 34 -27.48 13.83 -64.20
CA GLU A 34 -27.83 15.17 -64.71
C GLU A 34 -29.35 15.32 -64.93
N ARG A 35 -29.79 16.58 -64.87
CA ARG A 35 -31.06 17.17 -65.34
C ARG A 35 -32.30 17.13 -64.44
N TYR A 36 -32.50 18.27 -63.78
CA TYR A 36 -33.61 19.21 -63.99
C TYR A 36 -34.94 18.68 -64.53
N ALA A 37 -35.95 19.10 -63.77
CA ALA A 37 -37.27 19.55 -64.19
C ALA A 37 -38.37 18.51 -64.41
N GLU A 38 -39.47 18.82 -63.74
CA GLU A 38 -40.85 18.46 -64.05
C GLU A 38 -41.23 16.98 -63.94
N ILE A 39 -42.02 16.65 -62.93
CA ILE A 39 -43.48 16.74 -63.03
C ILE A 39 -44.04 16.78 -61.61
N ALA A 40 -44.73 17.88 -61.32
CA ALA A 40 -45.66 17.95 -60.23
C ALA A 40 -46.88 17.10 -60.59
N GLU A 41 -47.07 15.97 -59.91
CA GLU A 41 -48.38 15.34 -59.82
C GLU A 41 -48.72 15.11 -58.35
N ARG A 42 -49.71 15.89 -57.90
CA ARG A 42 -50.50 15.67 -56.70
C ARG A 42 -51.14 14.28 -56.79
N ALA A 43 -50.57 13.32 -56.09
CA ALA A 43 -51.33 12.23 -55.50
C ALA A 43 -51.13 12.33 -53.98
N SER A 44 -52.10 12.95 -53.31
CA SER A 44 -52.19 13.01 -51.86
C SER A 44 -52.42 11.61 -51.31
N TYR A 45 -51.36 10.81 -51.15
CA TYR A 45 -51.44 9.60 -50.34
C TYR A 45 -51.58 10.05 -48.88
N SER A 46 -52.82 10.09 -48.38
CA SER A 46 -53.11 10.40 -46.99
C SER A 46 -52.65 9.24 -46.12
N ILE A 47 -51.48 9.37 -45.52
CA ILE A 47 -51.03 8.45 -44.46
C ILE A 47 -51.94 8.69 -43.26
N SER A 48 -52.57 7.63 -42.75
CA SER A 48 -53.40 7.74 -41.56
C SER A 48 -53.19 6.59 -40.59
N ILE A 49 -53.20 6.91 -39.29
CA ILE A 49 -53.18 5.91 -38.22
C ILE A 49 -54.59 5.87 -37.63
N TYR A 50 -55.24 4.71 -37.74
CA TYR A 50 -56.52 4.43 -37.11
C TYR A 50 -56.26 3.73 -35.77
N LEU A 51 -56.67 4.35 -34.68
CA LEU A 51 -56.52 3.78 -33.35
C LEU A 51 -57.88 3.49 -32.72
N LYS A 52 -57.99 2.33 -32.06
CA LYS A 52 -59.14 1.95 -31.23
C LYS A 52 -58.68 1.59 -29.81
N ALA A 53 -59.11 2.34 -28.81
CA ALA A 53 -58.82 2.10 -27.40
C ALA A 53 -60.00 1.36 -26.73
N VAL A 54 -59.74 0.20 -26.14
CA VAL A 54 -60.74 -0.62 -25.44
C VAL A 54 -60.26 -1.00 -24.04
N ASP A 55 -61.19 -1.11 -23.10
CA ASP A 55 -60.91 -1.62 -21.76
C ASP A 55 -60.52 -3.11 -21.84
N ALA A 56 -59.38 -3.47 -21.26
CA ALA A 56 -58.82 -4.82 -21.29
C ALA A 56 -59.66 -5.86 -20.53
N VAL A 57 -60.45 -5.44 -19.54
CA VAL A 57 -61.27 -6.29 -18.67
C VAL A 57 -62.70 -6.38 -19.18
N THR A 58 -63.29 -5.25 -19.59
CA THR A 58 -64.71 -5.19 -19.98
C THR A 58 -64.94 -5.22 -21.50
N GLY A 59 -63.92 -4.94 -22.31
CA GLY A 59 -64.01 -4.87 -23.77
C GLY A 59 -64.75 -3.64 -24.31
N GLN A 60 -65.16 -2.71 -23.44
CA GLN A 60 -65.89 -1.49 -23.82
C GLN A 60 -64.94 -0.42 -24.40
N PRO A 61 -65.42 0.42 -25.33
CA PRO A 61 -64.61 1.51 -25.88
C PRO A 61 -64.25 2.56 -24.82
N VAL A 62 -63.01 3.03 -24.83
CA VAL A 62 -62.53 4.06 -23.91
C VAL A 62 -62.64 5.43 -24.55
N GLN A 63 -63.70 6.17 -24.20
CA GLN A 63 -63.92 7.57 -24.61
C GLN A 63 -62.91 8.53 -23.95
N ASP A 64 -62.55 9.63 -24.63
CA ASP A 64 -61.73 10.74 -24.11
C ASP A 64 -60.33 10.30 -23.60
N ALA A 65 -59.73 9.28 -24.21
CA ALA A 65 -58.34 8.91 -23.95
C ALA A 65 -57.40 9.84 -24.75
N THR A 66 -56.36 10.35 -24.09
CA THR A 66 -55.35 11.20 -24.72
C THR A 66 -54.29 10.35 -25.41
N LEU A 67 -54.05 10.62 -26.69
CA LEU A 67 -52.94 10.11 -27.48
C LEU A 67 -51.83 11.16 -27.57
N ILE A 68 -50.59 10.76 -27.30
CA ILE A 68 -49.39 11.54 -27.55
C ILE A 68 -48.50 10.77 -28.54
N LEU A 69 -48.24 11.35 -29.69
CA LEU A 69 -47.39 10.80 -30.73
C LEU A 69 -46.10 11.64 -30.82
N TRP A 70 -44.97 11.04 -30.48
CA TRP A 70 -43.64 11.64 -30.58
C TRP A 70 -42.94 11.21 -31.86
N ASP A 71 -42.46 12.16 -32.66
CA ASP A 71 -41.55 11.89 -33.78
C ASP A 71 -40.10 11.81 -33.28
N LEU A 72 -39.53 10.61 -33.27
CA LEU A 72 -38.16 10.36 -32.80
C LEU A 72 -37.09 10.80 -33.82
N SER A 73 -37.49 11.17 -35.03
CA SER A 73 -36.56 11.61 -36.08
C SER A 73 -36.35 13.12 -36.05
N THR A 74 -37.30 13.89 -35.54
CA THR A 74 -37.18 15.36 -35.38
C THR A 74 -37.16 15.82 -33.92
N PHE A 75 -37.68 15.02 -32.98
CA PHE A 75 -37.83 15.37 -31.56
C PHE A 75 -38.69 16.63 -31.31
N ASP A 76 -39.55 17.01 -32.26
CA ASP A 76 -40.47 18.13 -32.08
C ASP A 76 -41.49 17.83 -30.99
N LYS A 77 -41.65 18.75 -30.02
CA LYS A 77 -42.60 18.56 -28.91
C LYS A 77 -44.04 18.52 -29.44
N PRO A 78 -44.84 17.47 -29.13
CA PRO A 78 -46.22 17.35 -29.58
C PRO A 78 -47.09 18.50 -29.08
N GLN A 79 -48.01 18.99 -29.93
CA GLN A 79 -48.99 20.01 -29.59
C GLN A 79 -50.42 19.52 -29.90
N PRO A 80 -51.46 20.10 -29.28
CA PRO A 80 -52.85 19.78 -29.61
C PRO A 80 -53.13 19.94 -31.11
N GLY A 81 -53.59 18.86 -31.76
CA GLY A 81 -53.85 18.82 -33.21
C GLY A 81 -52.63 18.44 -34.07
N THR A 82 -51.41 18.56 -33.54
CA THR A 82 -50.13 18.17 -34.17
C THR A 82 -49.32 17.31 -33.21
N GLY A 83 -49.71 16.03 -33.10
CA GLY A 83 -49.07 15.04 -32.23
C GLY A 83 -49.81 14.75 -30.91
N ILE A 84 -50.80 15.57 -30.50
CA ILE A 84 -51.71 15.25 -29.38
C ILE A 84 -53.15 15.18 -29.88
N TYR A 85 -53.82 14.05 -29.60
CA TYR A 85 -55.19 13.75 -30.06
C TYR A 85 -56.02 13.12 -28.91
N SER A 86 -57.34 13.04 -29.08
CA SER A 86 -58.25 12.37 -28.15
C SER A 86 -59.15 11.35 -28.87
N THR A 87 -59.58 10.30 -28.18
CA THR A 87 -60.55 9.33 -28.71
C THR A 87 -61.99 9.85 -28.65
N ASP A 88 -62.81 9.43 -29.61
CA ASP A 88 -64.24 9.74 -29.69
C ASP A 88 -65.12 8.86 -28.77
N GLU A 89 -66.45 8.99 -28.86
CA GLU A 89 -67.43 8.21 -28.08
C GLU A 89 -67.34 6.68 -28.34
N ASN A 90 -66.77 6.27 -29.48
CA ASN A 90 -66.53 4.87 -29.85
C ASN A 90 -65.12 4.39 -29.48
N GLY A 91 -64.32 5.23 -28.82
CA GLY A 91 -62.93 4.96 -28.46
C GLY A 91 -61.98 4.98 -29.66
N GLU A 92 -62.40 5.58 -30.78
CA GLU A 92 -61.67 5.62 -32.04
C GLU A 92 -60.99 6.99 -32.24
N CYS A 93 -59.81 7.00 -32.86
CA CYS A 93 -59.07 8.21 -33.18
C CYS A 93 -58.34 8.03 -34.52
N VAL A 94 -58.40 9.03 -35.40
CA VAL A 94 -57.71 9.02 -36.69
C VAL A 94 -56.69 10.14 -36.74
N ILE A 95 -55.42 9.78 -36.96
CA ILE A 95 -54.32 10.73 -37.10
C ILE A 95 -54.04 10.90 -38.60
N PHE A 96 -54.13 12.13 -39.11
CA PHE A 96 -53.96 12.45 -40.53
C PHE A 96 -52.52 12.88 -40.88
N GLY A 97 -52.16 12.72 -42.16
CA GLY A 97 -50.79 12.75 -42.68
C GLY A 97 -50.00 14.06 -42.62
N ASP A 98 -50.57 15.16 -42.15
CA ASP A 98 -49.83 16.44 -42.05
C ASP A 98 -48.70 16.39 -41.01
N TYR A 99 -48.86 15.54 -39.99
CA TYR A 99 -47.85 15.29 -38.96
C TYR A 99 -46.99 14.04 -39.23
N LEU A 100 -47.48 13.10 -40.07
CA LEU A 100 -46.84 11.81 -40.33
C LEU A 100 -45.93 11.87 -41.56
N ARG A 101 -44.67 11.48 -41.39
CA ARG A 101 -43.64 11.48 -42.43
C ARG A 101 -43.14 10.06 -42.70
N ILE A 102 -42.90 9.76 -43.98
CA ILE A 102 -42.37 8.47 -44.40
C ILE A 102 -40.89 8.38 -43.96
N LYS A 103 -40.47 7.18 -43.55
CA LYS A 103 -39.14 6.84 -42.98
C LYS A 103 -38.89 7.42 -41.58
N HIS A 104 -39.92 7.90 -40.89
CA HIS A 104 -39.82 8.36 -39.51
C HIS A 104 -40.27 7.27 -38.53
N PHE A 105 -39.69 7.32 -37.34
CA PHE A 105 -40.04 6.48 -36.19
C PHE A 105 -40.89 7.27 -35.20
N TYR A 106 -42.00 6.68 -34.77
CA TYR A 106 -42.93 7.29 -33.83
C TYR A 106 -43.11 6.45 -32.56
N TRP A 107 -43.13 7.13 -31.42
CA TRP A 107 -43.61 6.57 -30.15
C TRP A 107 -45.00 7.08 -29.86
N LEU A 108 -45.95 6.15 -29.78
CA LEU A 108 -47.34 6.44 -29.45
C LEU A 108 -47.62 6.05 -28.00
N TYR A 109 -48.09 7.02 -27.22
CA TYR A 109 -48.57 6.86 -25.86
C TYR A 109 -50.06 7.11 -25.79
N VAL A 110 -50.81 6.21 -25.15
CA VAL A 110 -52.25 6.37 -24.94
C VAL A 110 -52.55 6.21 -23.46
N TYR A 111 -53.19 7.20 -22.86
CA TYR A 111 -53.57 7.17 -21.45
C TYR A 111 -54.90 7.89 -21.24
N LYS A 112 -55.55 7.64 -20.10
CA LYS A 112 -56.76 8.35 -19.69
C LYS A 112 -56.68 8.69 -18.21
N GLY A 113 -56.89 9.97 -17.91
CA GLY A 113 -56.78 10.55 -16.58
C GLY A 113 -56.15 11.93 -16.63
N ASN A 114 -56.25 12.65 -15.53
CA ASN A 114 -55.61 13.93 -15.33
C ASN A 114 -54.45 13.78 -14.32
N PHE A 115 -53.21 13.81 -14.83
CA PHE A 115 -52.03 13.66 -14.00
C PHE A 115 -51.80 14.82 -13.03
N GLU A 116 -52.27 16.04 -13.37
CA GLU A 116 -52.19 17.21 -12.48
C GLU A 116 -53.16 17.10 -11.30
N GLU A 117 -54.37 16.59 -11.57
CA GLU A 117 -55.38 16.29 -10.54
C GLU A 117 -55.13 14.95 -9.83
N LYS A 118 -54.04 14.24 -10.18
CA LYS A 118 -53.64 12.94 -9.62
C LYS A 118 -54.68 11.82 -9.83
N ILE A 119 -55.48 11.92 -10.88
CA ILE A 119 -56.51 10.94 -11.24
C ILE A 119 -56.03 10.14 -12.44
N VAL A 120 -55.93 8.82 -12.28
CA VAL A 120 -55.65 7.89 -13.38
C VAL A 120 -56.82 6.94 -13.54
N ASP A 121 -57.45 6.97 -14.72
CA ASP A 121 -58.52 6.03 -15.07
C ASP A 121 -57.93 4.73 -15.61
N TYR A 122 -56.93 4.86 -16.49
CA TYR A 122 -56.27 3.74 -17.16
C TYR A 122 -54.74 3.95 -17.23
N VAL A 123 -53.99 2.85 -17.11
CA VAL A 123 -52.52 2.84 -17.19
C VAL A 123 -52.07 3.22 -18.61
N PRO A 124 -51.02 4.06 -18.76
CA PRO A 124 -50.47 4.39 -20.07
C PRO A 124 -49.97 3.17 -20.86
N VAL A 125 -50.33 3.13 -22.13
CA VAL A 125 -49.92 2.12 -23.11
C VAL A 125 -48.94 2.75 -24.10
N LYS A 126 -47.81 2.08 -24.36
CA LYS A 126 -46.82 2.47 -25.36
C LYS A 126 -46.87 1.54 -26.58
N ARG A 127 -46.80 2.11 -27.78
CA ARG A 127 -46.56 1.39 -29.04
C ARG A 127 -45.53 2.12 -29.90
N GLU A 128 -44.69 1.34 -30.57
CA GLU A 128 -43.71 1.86 -31.53
C GLU A 128 -44.26 1.67 -32.94
N ILE A 129 -44.15 2.72 -33.76
CA ILE A 129 -44.69 2.75 -35.12
C ILE A 129 -43.58 3.22 -36.06
N TYR A 130 -43.30 2.43 -37.10
CA TYR A 130 -42.36 2.79 -38.16
C TYR A 130 -43.09 2.83 -39.50
N LEU A 131 -43.00 3.97 -40.19
CA LEU A 131 -43.73 4.19 -41.44
C LEU A 131 -42.78 4.09 -42.65
N GLU A 132 -42.59 2.88 -43.19
CA GLU A 132 -41.72 2.65 -44.38
C GLU A 132 -42.34 3.13 -45.69
N ARG A 133 -43.67 3.00 -45.81
CA ARG A 133 -44.47 3.28 -47.00
C ARG A 133 -45.73 4.04 -46.60
N PRO A 134 -46.39 4.77 -47.52
CA PRO A 134 -47.65 5.44 -47.22
C PRO A 134 -48.79 4.40 -47.17
N GLU A 135 -48.89 3.69 -46.05
CA GLU A 135 -49.95 2.72 -45.74
C GLU A 135 -50.73 3.16 -44.50
N ASN A 136 -52.02 2.80 -44.44
CA ASN A 136 -52.86 3.06 -43.28
C ASN A 136 -52.61 2.01 -42.19
N VAL A 137 -52.28 2.46 -40.98
CA VAL A 137 -51.97 1.57 -39.85
C VAL A 137 -53.17 1.52 -38.91
N SER A 138 -53.76 0.33 -38.72
CA SER A 138 -54.84 0.12 -37.74
C SER A 138 -54.33 -0.52 -36.46
N LEU A 139 -54.50 0.14 -35.31
CA LEU A 139 -54.04 -0.30 -34.00
C LEU A 139 -55.20 -0.43 -33.01
N THR A 140 -55.32 -1.58 -32.36
CA THR A 140 -56.23 -1.76 -31.23
C THR A 140 -55.42 -1.87 -29.94
N LEU A 141 -55.66 -0.97 -28.99
CA LEU A 141 -54.96 -0.91 -27.70
C LEU A 141 -55.90 -1.32 -26.57
N GLN A 142 -55.46 -2.29 -25.78
CA GLN A 142 -56.14 -2.73 -24.58
C GLN A 142 -55.61 -1.93 -23.38
N MET A 143 -56.47 -1.12 -22.78
CA MET A 143 -56.15 -0.26 -21.65
C MET A 143 -56.58 -0.95 -20.34
N VAL A 144 -55.68 -1.00 -19.36
CA VAL A 144 -55.94 -1.61 -18.05
C VAL A 144 -56.32 -0.50 -17.06
N PRO A 145 -57.36 -0.68 -16.22
CA PRO A 145 -57.67 0.24 -15.12
C PRO A 145 -56.45 0.60 -14.28
N GLY A 146 -56.25 1.90 -14.02
CA GLY A 146 -55.03 2.42 -13.38
C GLY A 146 -55.25 2.98 -11.97
N ALA A 147 -54.14 3.07 -11.25
CA ALA A 147 -53.97 3.78 -9.98
C ALA A 147 -52.62 4.50 -9.99
N MET A 148 -52.43 5.49 -9.11
CA MET A 148 -51.21 6.30 -9.05
C MET A 148 -50.52 6.17 -7.68
N ILE A 149 -49.20 6.02 -7.70
CA ILE A 149 -48.32 6.03 -6.53
C ILE A 149 -47.34 7.19 -6.68
N GLU A 150 -47.23 8.01 -5.63
CA GLU A 150 -46.22 9.06 -5.52
C GLU A 150 -45.19 8.69 -4.46
N VAL A 151 -43.92 8.63 -4.87
CA VAL A 151 -42.80 8.31 -3.99
C VAL A 151 -42.08 9.56 -3.51
N GLU A 152 -41.69 9.58 -2.23
CA GLU A 152 -41.07 10.73 -1.57
C GLU A 152 -39.63 10.42 -1.14
N GLY A 153 -38.79 11.46 -1.10
CA GLY A 153 -37.38 11.39 -0.69
C GLY A 153 -36.42 10.90 -1.78
N ILE A 154 -35.19 10.56 -1.37
CA ILE A 154 -34.12 10.00 -2.21
C ILE A 154 -33.70 8.62 -1.68
N PRO A 155 -33.22 7.69 -2.54
CA PRO A 155 -32.69 6.42 -2.07
C PRO A 155 -31.32 6.59 -1.40
N TYR A 156 -31.26 6.45 -0.07
CA TYR A 156 -30.00 6.38 0.68
C TYR A 156 -29.37 4.99 0.56
N LEU A 157 -28.16 4.92 0.02
CA LEU A 157 -27.37 3.69 -0.10
C LEU A 157 -26.18 3.75 0.85
N VAL A 158 -26.12 2.83 1.81
CA VAL A 158 -25.06 2.79 2.83
C VAL A 158 -23.69 2.48 2.20
N GLN A 159 -23.66 1.75 1.09
CA GLN A 159 -22.43 1.42 0.36
C GLN A 159 -21.80 2.65 -0.30
N SER A 160 -22.62 3.66 -0.60
CA SER A 160 -22.15 4.86 -1.26
C SER A 160 -21.75 5.94 -0.24
N PRO A 161 -20.76 6.79 -0.55
CA PRO A 161 -20.21 7.70 0.44
C PRO A 161 -20.93 9.06 0.53
N SER A 162 -21.90 9.34 -0.34
CA SER A 162 -22.68 10.58 -0.34
C SER A 162 -24.19 10.33 -0.53
N PRO A 163 -25.07 11.12 0.12
CA PRO A 163 -26.50 11.07 -0.10
C PRO A 163 -26.86 11.98 -1.28
N GLU A 164 -27.20 11.40 -2.43
CA GLU A 164 -27.54 12.15 -3.65
C GLU A 164 -28.71 11.51 -4.36
N GLU A 165 -29.47 12.34 -5.07
CA GLU A 165 -30.50 11.86 -5.99
C GLU A 165 -29.82 11.16 -7.17
N ARG A 166 -30.05 9.86 -7.27
CA ARG A 166 -29.35 8.98 -8.21
C ARG A 166 -30.25 8.60 -9.36
N TYR A 167 -29.59 8.20 -10.44
CA TYR A 167 -30.27 7.50 -11.52
C TYR A 167 -30.93 6.23 -10.94
N MET A 168 -32.25 6.18 -11.01
CA MET A 168 -33.07 5.06 -10.54
C MET A 168 -34.12 4.67 -11.58
N ILE A 169 -34.34 3.37 -11.71
CA ILE A 169 -35.46 2.81 -12.45
C ILE A 169 -36.34 2.08 -11.46
N ILE A 170 -37.63 2.33 -11.54
CA ILE A 170 -38.64 1.65 -10.76
C ILE A 170 -39.44 0.76 -11.70
N THR A 171 -39.26 -0.55 -11.56
CA THR A 171 -39.90 -1.55 -12.41
C THR A 171 -41.08 -2.17 -11.66
N ILE A 172 -42.24 -2.24 -12.32
CA ILE A 172 -43.42 -2.92 -11.77
C ILE A 172 -43.26 -4.44 -11.96
N LYS A 173 -43.23 -5.18 -10.85
CA LYS A 173 -43.20 -6.65 -10.82
C LYS A 173 -44.52 -7.20 -10.30
N GLU A 174 -45.19 -8.02 -11.10
CA GLU A 174 -46.42 -8.69 -10.71
C GLU A 174 -46.08 -10.05 -10.06
N ARG A 175 -46.72 -10.40 -8.94
CA ARG A 175 -46.52 -11.72 -8.31
C ARG A 175 -47.35 -12.85 -8.95
N SER A 176 -48.40 -12.51 -9.70
CA SER A 176 -49.45 -13.46 -10.11
C SER A 176 -49.60 -13.50 -11.63
N GLY A 177 -48.77 -14.29 -12.31
CA GLY A 177 -48.78 -14.42 -13.78
C GLY A 177 -48.37 -13.13 -14.50
N THR A 178 -47.82 -13.25 -15.71
CA THR A 178 -47.58 -12.07 -16.55
C THR A 178 -48.92 -11.57 -17.07
N LEU A 179 -49.39 -10.40 -16.63
CA LEU A 179 -50.47 -9.69 -17.33
C LEU A 179 -50.05 -9.56 -18.80
N ASN A 180 -50.82 -10.18 -19.70
CA ASN A 180 -50.51 -10.24 -21.13
C ASN A 180 -50.83 -8.91 -21.85
N TYR A 181 -50.92 -7.82 -21.10
CA TYR A 181 -51.28 -6.48 -21.57
C TYR A 181 -50.03 -5.61 -21.71
N SER A 182 -50.00 -4.81 -22.77
CA SER A 182 -48.89 -3.92 -23.09
C SER A 182 -49.07 -2.58 -22.38
N PHE A 183 -48.46 -2.41 -21.20
CA PHE A 183 -48.43 -1.14 -20.46
C PHE A 183 -47.00 -0.78 -20.04
N ILE A 184 -46.77 0.48 -19.64
CA ILE A 184 -45.45 0.95 -19.22
C ILE A 184 -45.06 0.31 -17.89
N ARG A 185 -43.92 -0.38 -17.86
CA ARG A 185 -43.44 -1.11 -16.67
C ARG A 185 -42.32 -0.39 -15.93
N GLU A 186 -41.63 0.55 -16.58
CA GLU A 186 -40.45 1.24 -16.03
C GLU A 186 -40.74 2.74 -15.81
N TYR A 187 -40.58 3.17 -14.56
CA TYR A 187 -40.72 4.56 -14.09
C TYR A 187 -39.40 5.05 -13.48
N GLY A 188 -39.37 6.27 -12.93
CA GLY A 188 -38.14 6.91 -12.45
C GLY A 188 -37.45 7.73 -13.54
N ASN A 189 -36.19 7.42 -13.82
CA ASN A 189 -35.42 8.04 -14.89
C ASN A 189 -35.59 7.33 -16.26
N SER A 190 -36.71 6.64 -16.47
CA SER A 190 -37.06 6.05 -17.77
C SER A 190 -37.39 7.15 -18.80
N PRO A 191 -37.01 7.01 -20.08
CA PRO A 191 -37.44 7.92 -21.15
C PRO A 191 -38.97 8.07 -21.23
N ASP A 192 -39.72 7.01 -20.92
CA ASP A 192 -41.17 7.00 -21.02
C ASP A 192 -41.84 8.02 -20.08
N VAL A 193 -41.26 8.24 -18.89
CA VAL A 193 -41.72 9.22 -17.90
C VAL A 193 -41.61 10.64 -18.44
N TYR A 194 -40.47 10.95 -19.09
CA TYR A 194 -40.23 12.25 -19.72
C TYR A 194 -41.20 12.50 -20.88
N MET A 195 -41.42 11.49 -21.73
CA MET A 195 -42.29 11.58 -22.90
C MET A 195 -43.77 11.76 -22.53
N LEU A 196 -44.18 11.25 -21.37
CA LEU A 196 -45.52 11.44 -20.79
C LEU A 196 -45.68 12.73 -19.99
N GLY A 197 -44.62 13.51 -19.78
CA GLY A 197 -44.64 14.70 -18.94
C GLY A 197 -44.87 14.40 -17.45
N LEU A 198 -44.57 13.17 -17.01
CA LEU A 198 -44.71 12.75 -15.61
C LEU A 198 -43.50 13.18 -14.78
N ASN A 199 -43.70 13.39 -13.48
CA ASN A 199 -42.60 13.52 -12.53
C ASN A 199 -41.90 12.15 -12.36
N ARG A 200 -40.57 12.13 -12.22
CA ARG A 200 -39.74 10.94 -11.95
C ARG A 200 -40.19 10.17 -10.70
N LYS A 201 -40.92 10.84 -9.79
CA LYS A 201 -41.46 10.27 -8.55
C LYS A 201 -42.92 9.82 -8.66
N THR A 202 -43.50 9.87 -9.85
CA THR A 202 -44.87 9.41 -10.11
C THR A 202 -44.84 8.08 -10.85
N ILE A 203 -45.53 7.10 -10.29
CA ILE A 203 -45.60 5.73 -10.82
C ILE A 203 -47.06 5.42 -11.05
N ILE A 204 -47.40 4.90 -12.23
CA ILE A 204 -48.76 4.50 -12.55
C ILE A 204 -48.81 2.98 -12.58
N VAL A 205 -49.76 2.40 -11.87
CA VAL A 205 -49.84 0.96 -11.63
C VAL A 205 -51.22 0.41 -12.00
N PRO A 206 -51.33 -0.87 -12.39
CA PRO A 206 -52.61 -1.50 -12.65
C PRO A 206 -53.43 -1.63 -11.35
N ALA A 207 -54.69 -1.24 -11.41
CA ALA A 207 -55.61 -1.33 -10.28
C ALA A 207 -55.95 -2.80 -9.94
N ASN A 208 -56.27 -3.05 -8.67
CA ASN A 208 -56.68 -4.34 -8.11
C ASN A 208 -55.72 -5.51 -8.40
N THR A 209 -54.47 -5.22 -8.76
CA THR A 209 -53.45 -6.20 -9.10
C THR A 209 -52.37 -6.22 -8.02
N PRO A 210 -51.97 -7.40 -7.48
CA PRO A 210 -50.89 -7.49 -6.50
C PRO A 210 -49.53 -7.25 -7.16
N ILE A 211 -48.90 -6.12 -6.82
CA ILE A 211 -47.62 -5.70 -7.39
C ILE A 211 -46.55 -5.42 -6.32
N ASP A 212 -45.30 -5.65 -6.69
CA ASP A 212 -44.10 -5.18 -6.00
C ASP A 212 -43.39 -4.16 -6.90
N LEU A 213 -42.87 -3.08 -6.33
CA LEU A 213 -42.04 -2.13 -7.09
C LEU A 213 -40.57 -2.47 -6.86
N GLU A 214 -39.89 -2.92 -7.90
CA GLU A 214 -38.45 -3.17 -7.91
C GLU A 214 -37.72 -1.86 -8.22
N VAL A 215 -37.01 -1.32 -7.24
CA VAL A 215 -36.22 -0.10 -7.41
C VAL A 215 -34.77 -0.51 -7.62
N LYS A 216 -34.24 -0.20 -8.80
CA LYS A 216 -32.83 -0.37 -9.15
C LYS A 216 -32.15 0.99 -9.15
N VAL A 217 -31.14 1.14 -8.30
CA VAL A 217 -30.38 2.39 -8.14
C VAL A 217 -28.94 2.15 -8.53
N TRP A 218 -28.41 2.97 -9.42
CA TRP A 218 -27.01 2.87 -9.85
C TRP A 218 -26.12 3.76 -8.99
N PHE A 219 -24.93 3.27 -8.71
CA PHE A 219 -23.94 3.99 -7.93
C PHE A 219 -22.52 3.61 -8.31
N PHE A 220 -21.62 4.57 -8.12
CA PHE A 220 -20.20 4.32 -8.31
C PHE A 220 -19.63 3.58 -7.10
N LEU A 221 -19.03 2.42 -7.37
CA LEU A 221 -18.28 1.64 -6.40
C LEU A 221 -16.77 1.83 -6.64
N ARG A 222 -16.02 1.83 -5.54
CA ARG A 222 -14.57 1.98 -5.55
C ARG A 222 -13.92 0.61 -5.38
N GLU A 223 -13.44 0.02 -6.47
CA GLU A 223 -12.57 -1.17 -6.42
C GLU A 223 -11.21 -0.83 -7.02
N ILE A 224 -10.15 -0.91 -6.19
CA ILE A 224 -8.71 -0.87 -6.52
C ILE A 224 -8.40 -0.33 -7.95
N GLY A 225 -8.46 0.99 -8.12
CA GLY A 225 -8.04 1.66 -9.36
C GLY A 225 -9.06 1.71 -10.50
N ARG A 226 -10.29 1.19 -10.33
CA ARG A 226 -11.39 1.31 -11.29
C ARG A 226 -12.65 1.81 -10.60
N ILE A 227 -13.29 2.82 -11.20
CA ILE A 227 -14.66 3.20 -10.85
C ILE A 227 -15.57 2.21 -11.56
N THR A 228 -16.24 1.34 -10.82
CA THR A 228 -17.25 0.42 -11.37
C THR A 228 -18.64 1.00 -11.11
N VAL A 229 -19.49 0.98 -12.13
CA VAL A 229 -20.91 1.28 -11.95
C VAL A 229 -21.55 0.02 -11.39
N SER A 230 -21.90 0.06 -10.11
CA SER A 230 -22.69 -0.98 -9.47
C SER A 230 -24.16 -0.57 -9.44
N SER A 231 -25.04 -1.51 -9.14
CA SER A 231 -26.45 -1.23 -8.92
C SER A 231 -26.97 -2.02 -7.74
N GLU A 232 -27.73 -1.37 -6.87
CA GLU A 232 -28.43 -2.00 -5.77
C GLU A 232 -29.92 -2.14 -6.14
N ILE A 233 -30.52 -3.27 -5.77
CA ILE A 233 -31.94 -3.52 -5.98
C ILE A 233 -32.62 -3.70 -4.63
N PHE A 234 -33.71 -2.97 -4.43
CA PHE A 234 -34.61 -3.15 -3.29
C PHE A 234 -36.07 -3.08 -3.74
N TYR A 235 -36.97 -3.59 -2.91
CA TYR A 235 -38.39 -3.67 -3.23
C TYR A 235 -39.20 -2.78 -2.30
N ILE A 236 -40.15 -2.04 -2.86
CA ILE A 236 -41.17 -1.31 -2.10
C ILE A 236 -42.41 -2.20 -2.05
N ASN A 237 -42.78 -2.61 -0.84
CA ASN A 237 -43.92 -3.47 -0.56
C ASN A 237 -44.47 -3.18 0.86
N ASN A 238 -45.65 -3.69 1.19
CA ASN A 238 -46.26 -3.51 2.50
C ASN A 238 -45.81 -4.61 3.48
N ASN A 239 -44.58 -4.51 4.01
CA ASN A 239 -44.00 -5.50 4.93
C ASN A 239 -44.05 -6.95 4.39
N SER A 240 -43.58 -7.15 3.15
CA SER A 240 -43.60 -8.42 2.39
C SER A 240 -44.94 -8.78 1.71
N LEU A 241 -46.01 -8.04 1.96
CA LEU A 241 -47.27 -8.13 1.22
C LEU A 241 -47.25 -7.22 -0.02
N PRO A 242 -47.86 -7.64 -1.14
CA PRO A 242 -47.91 -6.82 -2.35
C PRO A 242 -48.79 -5.58 -2.15
N LEU A 243 -48.51 -4.54 -2.92
CA LEU A 243 -49.35 -3.35 -2.99
C LEU A 243 -50.58 -3.66 -3.86
N ILE A 244 -51.77 -3.32 -3.36
CA ILE A 244 -53.05 -3.46 -4.06
C ILE A 244 -53.78 -2.12 -3.91
N LEU A 245 -54.09 -1.48 -5.03
CA LEU A 245 -54.78 -0.18 -5.06
C LEU A 245 -56.07 -0.29 -5.86
N PRO A 246 -57.18 0.31 -5.40
CA PRO A 246 -58.42 0.38 -6.17
C PRO A 246 -58.23 1.26 -7.42
N GLN A 247 -59.13 1.13 -8.40
CA GLN A 247 -59.12 1.99 -9.59
C GLN A 247 -59.33 3.45 -9.18
N ARG A 248 -58.59 4.38 -9.82
CA ARG A 248 -58.46 5.79 -9.39
C ARG A 248 -57.88 5.97 -7.98
N GLY A 249 -57.31 4.91 -7.40
CA GLY A 249 -56.61 4.98 -6.13
C GLY A 249 -55.37 5.84 -6.25
N PHE A 250 -55.15 6.69 -5.24
CA PHE A 250 -53.95 7.51 -5.12
C PHE A 250 -53.27 7.21 -3.79
N LEU A 251 -52.01 6.80 -3.84
CA LEU A 251 -51.18 6.56 -2.68
C LEU A 251 -50.07 7.61 -2.63
N SER A 252 -50.26 8.65 -1.81
CA SER A 252 -49.20 9.60 -1.42
C SER A 252 -48.43 9.09 -0.20
N SER A 253 -47.17 9.51 -0.07
CA SER A 253 -46.27 9.23 1.07
C SER A 253 -45.56 7.88 1.10
N VAL A 254 -45.24 7.29 -0.06
CA VAL A 254 -44.31 6.15 -0.09
C VAL A 254 -42.87 6.66 0.00
N LYS A 255 -42.31 6.64 1.20
CA LYS A 255 -40.94 7.12 1.47
C LYS A 255 -39.90 6.11 0.98
N ILE A 256 -39.25 6.38 -0.14
CA ILE A 256 -38.14 5.56 -0.67
C ILE A 256 -37.01 5.35 0.36
N PRO A 257 -36.57 6.38 1.13
CA PRO A 257 -35.52 6.24 2.11
C PRO A 257 -35.71 5.07 3.08
N ALA A 258 -36.96 4.82 3.51
CA ALA A 258 -37.26 3.77 4.48
C ALA A 258 -36.92 2.36 3.94
N TYR A 259 -37.19 2.11 2.65
CA TYR A 259 -36.91 0.83 2.01
C TYR A 259 -35.43 0.69 1.65
N SER A 260 -34.80 1.76 1.16
CA SER A 260 -33.38 1.74 0.82
C SER A 260 -32.49 1.55 2.06
N LEU A 261 -32.83 2.21 3.18
CA LEU A 261 -32.10 2.07 4.45
C LEU A 261 -32.35 0.72 5.12
N ARG A 262 -33.54 0.13 4.99
CA ARG A 262 -33.79 -1.25 5.43
C ARG A 262 -32.89 -2.25 4.68
N LYS A 263 -32.74 -2.06 3.36
CA LYS A 263 -31.78 -2.83 2.57
C LYS A 263 -30.34 -2.55 3.02
N GLY A 264 -29.99 -1.30 3.29
CA GLY A 264 -28.70 -0.90 3.86
C GLY A 264 -28.39 -1.58 5.20
N LEU A 265 -29.37 -1.67 6.11
CA LEU A 265 -29.24 -2.38 7.39
C LEU A 265 -28.93 -3.86 7.17
N SER A 266 -29.63 -4.53 6.25
CA SER A 266 -29.34 -5.94 5.92
C SER A 266 -27.93 -6.14 5.35
N HIS A 267 -27.41 -5.16 4.60
CA HIS A 267 -26.03 -5.19 4.13
C HIS A 267 -25.03 -5.03 5.30
N ILE A 268 -25.29 -4.09 6.21
CA ILE A 268 -24.48 -3.91 7.43
C ILE A 268 -24.47 -5.17 8.28
N GLU A 269 -25.59 -5.87 8.41
CA GLU A 269 -25.67 -7.14 9.15
C GLU A 269 -24.81 -8.23 8.53
N SER A 270 -24.83 -8.35 7.20
CA SER A 270 -23.97 -9.28 6.48
C SER A 270 -22.48 -8.96 6.68
N VAL A 271 -22.10 -7.68 6.59
CA VAL A 271 -20.70 -7.24 6.79
C VAL A 271 -20.28 -7.45 8.24
N PHE A 272 -21.14 -7.12 9.20
CA PHE A 272 -20.88 -7.33 10.62
C PHE A 272 -20.65 -8.80 10.94
N ALA A 273 -21.45 -9.71 10.37
CA ALA A 273 -21.27 -11.15 10.54
C ALA A 273 -19.91 -11.64 9.98
N ASP A 274 -19.51 -11.17 8.79
CA ASP A 274 -18.21 -11.52 8.20
C ASP A 274 -17.04 -10.99 9.05
N VAL A 275 -17.08 -9.70 9.42
CA VAL A 275 -16.01 -9.07 10.21
C VAL A 275 -15.94 -9.68 11.62
N SER A 276 -17.08 -9.96 12.25
CA SER A 276 -17.12 -10.64 13.55
C SER A 276 -16.55 -12.05 13.46
N SER A 277 -16.90 -12.82 12.43
CA SER A 277 -16.36 -14.17 12.21
C SER A 277 -14.84 -14.15 12.05
N LYS A 278 -14.31 -13.19 11.28
CA LYS A 278 -12.86 -13.01 11.10
C LYS A 278 -12.16 -12.57 12.38
N LEU A 279 -12.82 -11.73 13.18
CA LEU A 279 -12.32 -11.31 14.48
C LEU A 279 -12.23 -12.50 15.46
N ASP A 280 -13.27 -13.34 15.50
CA ASP A 280 -13.31 -14.55 16.33
C ASP A 280 -12.25 -15.55 15.89
N GLU A 281 -12.06 -15.73 14.58
CA GLU A 281 -10.99 -16.55 14.02
C GLU A 281 -9.59 -16.02 14.40
N ALA A 282 -9.36 -14.71 14.27
CA ALA A 282 -8.10 -14.09 14.66
C ALA A 282 -7.81 -14.30 16.15
N GLN A 283 -8.81 -14.16 17.01
CA GLN A 283 -8.69 -14.44 18.44
C GLN A 283 -8.36 -15.91 18.72
N ARG A 284 -9.00 -16.86 18.01
CA ARG A 284 -8.73 -18.30 18.13
C ARG A 284 -7.31 -18.65 17.71
N ILE A 285 -6.82 -18.06 16.61
CA ILE A 285 -5.44 -18.22 16.13
C ILE A 285 -4.47 -17.61 17.14
N GLY A 286 -4.86 -16.52 17.81
CA GLY A 286 -4.13 -15.96 18.94
C GLY A 286 -3.80 -14.49 18.92
N PHE A 287 -4.34 -13.74 17.97
CA PHE A 287 -4.15 -12.32 17.93
C PHE A 287 -4.88 -11.65 19.10
N THR A 288 -4.25 -10.65 19.71
CA THR A 288 -4.94 -9.75 20.65
C THR A 288 -5.86 -8.83 19.85
N VAL A 289 -7.17 -8.92 20.07
CA VAL A 289 -8.20 -8.19 19.29
C VAL A 289 -9.17 -7.37 20.15
N PHE A 290 -8.73 -6.96 21.34
CA PHE A 290 -9.58 -6.31 22.34
C PHE A 290 -10.14 -4.95 21.89
N ASP A 291 -9.29 -4.10 21.31
CA ASP A 291 -9.70 -2.79 20.79
C ASP A 291 -10.74 -2.96 19.67
N GLU A 292 -10.49 -3.90 18.77
CA GLU A 292 -11.35 -4.24 17.64
C GLU A 292 -12.70 -4.81 18.11
N ARG A 293 -12.71 -5.66 19.15
CA ARG A 293 -13.95 -6.17 19.77
C ARG A 293 -14.78 -5.07 20.43
N ARG A 294 -14.13 -4.10 21.08
CA ARG A 294 -14.81 -2.93 21.66
C ARG A 294 -15.47 -2.08 20.57
N ILE A 295 -14.80 -1.90 19.43
CA ILE A 295 -15.37 -1.21 18.26
C ILE A 295 -16.59 -1.98 17.75
N LEU A 296 -16.48 -3.29 17.51
CA LEU A 296 -17.65 -4.08 17.05
C LEU A 296 -18.82 -4.06 18.05
N THR A 297 -18.55 -3.99 19.35
CA THR A 297 -19.61 -3.85 20.36
C THR A 297 -20.35 -2.52 20.21
N ARG A 298 -19.62 -1.42 19.97
CA ARG A 298 -20.20 -0.11 19.68
C ARG A 298 -20.99 -0.11 18.37
N VAL A 299 -20.45 -0.74 17.32
CA VAL A 299 -21.15 -0.93 16.04
C VAL A 299 -22.47 -1.69 16.24
N SER A 300 -22.46 -2.74 17.07
CA SER A 300 -23.67 -3.49 17.40
C SER A 300 -24.72 -2.63 18.10
N GLN A 301 -24.32 -1.73 19.02
CA GLN A 301 -25.23 -0.79 19.68
C GLN A 301 -25.83 0.20 18.67
N ARG A 302 -25.00 0.79 17.80
CA ARG A 302 -25.42 1.71 16.74
C ARG A 302 -26.36 1.04 15.73
N LYS A 303 -26.17 -0.25 15.44
CA LYS A 303 -27.07 -1.02 14.57
C LYS A 303 -28.48 -1.09 15.16
N ILE A 304 -28.58 -1.43 16.45
CA ILE A 304 -29.85 -1.52 17.18
C ILE A 304 -30.52 -0.15 17.24
N GLU A 305 -29.75 0.90 17.49
CA GLU A 305 -30.22 2.29 17.48
C GLU A 305 -30.77 2.69 16.10
N ALA A 306 -30.02 2.44 15.03
CA ALA A 306 -30.44 2.74 13.66
C ALA A 306 -31.71 1.98 13.25
N GLU A 307 -31.83 0.71 13.66
CA GLU A 307 -33.03 -0.09 13.43
C GLU A 307 -34.26 0.49 14.15
N SER A 308 -34.09 0.92 15.42
CA SER A 308 -35.15 1.58 16.18
C SER A 308 -35.55 2.92 15.56
N LEU A 309 -34.57 3.75 15.17
CA LEU A 309 -34.82 5.05 14.56
C LEU A 309 -35.55 4.93 13.22
N LEU A 310 -35.24 3.90 12.43
CA LEU A 310 -35.87 3.64 11.14
C LEU A 310 -37.38 3.34 11.26
N GLN A 311 -37.83 2.79 12.39
CA GLN A 311 -39.26 2.55 12.63
C GLN A 311 -40.04 3.84 12.90
N SER A 312 -39.39 4.83 13.52
CA SER A 312 -40.01 6.12 13.88
C SER A 312 -39.72 7.26 12.89
N ALA A 313 -38.83 7.06 11.92
CA ALA A 313 -38.37 8.10 11.00
C ALA A 313 -39.50 8.63 10.10
N GLN A 314 -39.64 9.95 10.04
CA GLN A 314 -40.66 10.60 9.21
C GLN A 314 -40.10 11.73 8.36
N THR A 315 -39.03 12.41 8.79
CA THR A 315 -38.45 13.53 8.05
C THR A 315 -37.20 13.10 7.27
N ASP A 316 -36.88 13.83 6.19
CA ASP A 316 -35.65 13.60 5.41
C ASP A 316 -34.39 13.69 6.29
N LYS A 317 -34.40 14.57 7.29
CA LYS A 317 -33.32 14.71 8.27
C LYS A 317 -33.15 13.46 9.15
N ASP A 318 -34.25 12.81 9.52
CA ASP A 318 -34.19 11.54 10.27
C ASP A 318 -33.54 10.45 9.43
N PHE A 319 -33.93 10.33 8.15
CA PHE A 319 -33.34 9.34 7.23
C PHE A 319 -31.86 9.61 6.96
N GLU A 320 -31.47 10.87 6.81
CA GLU A 320 -30.06 11.26 6.69
C GLU A 320 -29.26 10.86 7.92
N ASN A 321 -29.76 11.15 9.13
CA ASN A 321 -29.09 10.76 10.38
C ASN A 321 -28.93 9.23 10.52
N ILE A 322 -29.93 8.46 10.10
CA ILE A 322 -29.86 6.99 10.08
C ILE A 322 -28.80 6.52 9.08
N TRP A 323 -28.81 7.07 7.86
CA TRP A 323 -27.81 6.76 6.85
C TRP A 323 -26.39 7.04 7.36
N LEU A 324 -26.19 8.19 8.00
CA LEU A 324 -24.92 8.59 8.61
C LEU A 324 -24.46 7.60 9.69
N THR A 325 -25.37 7.20 10.58
CA THR A 325 -25.09 6.22 11.64
C THR A 325 -24.67 4.87 11.07
N LEU A 326 -25.36 4.39 10.03
CA LEU A 326 -25.02 3.15 9.34
C LEU A 326 -23.71 3.24 8.56
N ARG A 327 -23.40 4.42 7.99
CA ARG A 327 -22.15 4.66 7.28
C ARG A 327 -20.96 4.71 8.22
N GLU A 328 -21.10 5.33 9.39
CA GLU A 328 -20.10 5.32 10.46
C GLU A 328 -19.82 3.88 10.93
N ALA A 329 -20.88 3.08 11.13
CA ALA A 329 -20.75 1.66 11.44
C ALA A 329 -19.97 0.90 10.35
N LEU A 330 -20.25 1.16 9.07
CA LEU A 330 -19.50 0.57 7.95
C LEU A 330 -18.03 0.99 7.94
N GLY A 331 -17.75 2.27 8.21
CA GLY A 331 -16.40 2.81 8.31
C GLY A 331 -15.59 2.13 9.43
N GLU A 332 -16.17 2.03 10.62
CA GLU A 332 -15.55 1.33 11.76
C GLU A 332 -15.29 -0.16 11.46
N MET A 333 -16.23 -0.86 10.82
CA MET A 333 -16.04 -2.26 10.40
C MET A 333 -14.94 -2.43 9.35
N ASN A 334 -14.90 -1.56 8.34
CA ASN A 334 -13.84 -1.57 7.33
C ASN A 334 -12.46 -1.29 7.95
N TYR A 335 -12.40 -0.38 8.94
CA TYR A 335 -11.19 -0.14 9.71
C TYR A 335 -10.76 -1.39 10.48
N VAL A 336 -11.66 -2.04 11.22
CA VAL A 336 -11.36 -3.30 11.93
C VAL A 336 -10.84 -4.36 10.95
N TYR A 337 -11.49 -4.52 9.80
CA TYR A 337 -11.06 -5.44 8.78
C TYR A 337 -9.64 -5.14 8.26
N ALA A 338 -9.33 -3.87 7.98
CA ALA A 338 -7.99 -3.44 7.55
C ALA A 338 -6.93 -3.70 8.63
N VAL A 339 -7.24 -3.44 9.90
CA VAL A 339 -6.34 -3.70 11.03
C VAL A 339 -6.06 -5.20 11.15
N LEU A 340 -7.07 -6.05 11.01
CA LEU A 340 -6.89 -7.50 11.01
C LEU A 340 -6.00 -7.96 9.86
N GLN A 341 -6.29 -7.54 8.63
CA GLN A 341 -5.46 -7.87 7.46
C GLN A 341 -3.98 -7.47 7.67
N ASN A 342 -3.75 -6.28 8.21
CA ASN A 342 -2.40 -5.83 8.53
C ASN A 342 -1.73 -6.70 9.62
N LYS A 343 -2.46 -7.07 10.69
CA LYS A 343 -1.97 -7.99 11.74
C LYS A 343 -1.54 -9.35 11.15
N TYR A 344 -2.35 -9.93 10.26
CA TYR A 344 -2.02 -11.18 9.58
C TYR A 344 -0.75 -11.03 8.73
N LEU A 345 -0.67 -9.99 7.91
CA LEU A 345 0.46 -9.75 7.02
C LEU A 345 1.78 -9.54 7.79
N VAL A 346 1.76 -8.67 8.80
CA VAL A 346 2.90 -8.39 9.67
C VAL A 346 3.33 -9.65 10.39
N SER A 347 2.39 -10.39 11.01
CA SER A 347 2.73 -11.57 11.80
C SER A 347 3.29 -12.71 10.96
N LYS A 348 2.71 -12.98 9.77
CA LYS A 348 3.20 -14.00 8.83
C LYS A 348 4.64 -13.72 8.40
N THR A 349 4.91 -12.49 7.98
CA THR A 349 6.23 -12.07 7.50
C THR A 349 7.28 -12.14 8.62
N ASN A 350 6.92 -11.70 9.82
CA ASN A 350 7.82 -11.70 10.98
C ASN A 350 8.08 -13.09 11.58
N ALA A 351 7.14 -14.03 11.47
CA ALA A 351 7.33 -15.40 11.95
C ALA A 351 8.50 -16.12 11.26
N ILE A 352 8.73 -15.85 9.97
CA ILE A 352 9.88 -16.36 9.20
C ILE A 352 11.19 -15.92 9.86
N TYR A 353 11.34 -14.62 10.10
CA TYR A 353 12.55 -14.06 10.71
C TYR A 353 12.75 -14.49 12.16
N LEU A 354 11.65 -14.67 12.90
CA LEU A 354 11.69 -15.12 14.29
C LEU A 354 12.26 -16.53 14.42
N SER A 355 12.10 -17.39 13.41
CA SER A 355 12.74 -18.72 13.36
C SER A 355 14.28 -18.64 13.42
N ALA A 356 14.88 -17.58 12.86
CA ALA A 356 16.32 -17.34 12.93
C ALA A 356 16.73 -16.90 14.33
N VAL A 357 15.96 -16.05 15.00
CA VAL A 357 16.28 -15.64 16.38
C VAL A 357 16.16 -16.82 17.34
N ILE A 358 15.16 -17.69 17.16
CA ILE A 358 15.01 -18.92 17.94
C ILE A 358 16.19 -19.87 17.74
N SER A 359 16.80 -19.89 16.55
CA SER A 359 18.01 -20.68 16.32
C SER A 359 19.18 -20.19 17.19
N VAL A 360 19.36 -18.87 17.30
CA VAL A 360 20.37 -18.26 18.18
C VAL A 360 20.07 -18.61 19.64
N PHE A 361 18.82 -18.48 20.09
CA PHE A 361 18.41 -18.80 21.47
C PHE A 361 18.69 -20.28 21.82
N SER A 362 18.40 -21.19 20.89
CA SER A 362 18.63 -22.62 21.05
C SER A 362 20.12 -22.96 21.15
N ILE A 363 20.95 -22.28 20.35
CA ILE A 363 22.41 -22.47 20.38
C ILE A 363 23.03 -21.84 21.64
N VAL A 364 22.53 -20.70 22.10
CA VAL A 364 22.91 -20.09 23.39
C VAL A 364 22.58 -21.04 24.54
N LEU A 365 21.36 -21.59 24.59
CA LEU A 365 20.91 -22.47 25.66
C LEU A 365 21.68 -23.79 25.69
N SER A 366 21.88 -24.42 24.52
CA SER A 366 22.71 -25.63 24.41
C SER A 366 24.18 -25.37 24.77
N SER A 367 24.72 -24.23 24.36
CA SER A 367 26.10 -23.81 24.69
C SER A 367 26.27 -23.49 26.16
N PHE A 368 25.22 -23.06 26.86
CA PHE A 368 25.22 -22.90 28.32
C PHE A 368 25.09 -24.24 29.07
N LEU A 369 24.30 -25.19 28.55
CA LEU A 369 24.01 -26.48 29.19
C LEU A 369 25.01 -27.61 28.89
N PHE A 370 25.83 -27.52 27.85
CA PHE A 370 26.81 -28.56 27.52
C PHE A 370 28.20 -28.00 27.20
N GLU A 371 29.27 -28.73 27.55
CA GLU A 371 30.66 -28.31 27.27
C GLU A 371 31.23 -28.94 26.01
N SER A 372 31.02 -30.26 25.83
CA SER A 372 31.46 -30.96 24.62
C SER A 372 30.71 -30.46 23.39
N GLU A 373 31.43 -30.14 22.32
CA GLU A 373 30.87 -29.63 21.06
C GLU A 373 29.77 -30.55 20.50
N LYS A 374 29.98 -31.87 20.50
CA LYS A 374 28.97 -32.85 20.06
C LYS A 374 27.65 -32.72 20.82
N LYS A 375 27.69 -32.63 22.16
CA LYS A 375 26.47 -32.47 22.98
C LYS A 375 25.83 -31.10 22.79
N LYS A 376 26.61 -30.03 22.56
CA LYS A 376 26.06 -28.71 22.23
C LYS A 376 25.24 -28.76 20.94
N ILE A 377 25.75 -29.41 19.89
CA ILE A 377 25.05 -29.54 18.61
C ILE A 377 23.75 -30.36 18.77
N HIS A 378 23.82 -31.55 19.38
CA HIS A 378 22.62 -32.39 19.57
C HIS A 378 21.57 -31.72 20.45
N ALA A 379 21.99 -31.12 21.56
CA ALA A 379 21.08 -30.36 22.42
C ALA A 379 20.53 -29.11 21.72
N GLY A 380 21.33 -28.45 20.88
CA GLY A 380 20.90 -27.32 20.08
C GLY A 380 19.78 -27.68 19.11
N ILE A 381 19.88 -28.85 18.45
CA ILE A 381 18.82 -29.39 17.58
C ILE A 381 17.54 -29.64 18.39
N ILE A 382 17.66 -30.31 19.54
CA ILE A 382 16.51 -30.61 20.41
C ILE A 382 15.85 -29.32 20.89
N PHE A 383 16.63 -28.36 21.43
CA PHE A 383 16.09 -27.08 21.88
C PHE A 383 15.46 -26.27 20.74
N TYR A 384 16.01 -26.37 19.53
CA TYR A 384 15.44 -25.68 18.38
C TYR A 384 14.08 -26.26 18.00
N ILE A 385 13.97 -27.58 17.89
CA ILE A 385 12.69 -28.26 17.60
C ILE A 385 11.66 -27.91 18.67
N VAL A 386 12.04 -28.03 19.95
CA VAL A 386 11.14 -27.69 21.07
C VAL A 386 10.73 -26.21 21.03
N SER A 387 11.65 -25.30 20.74
CA SER A 387 11.34 -23.86 20.68
C SER A 387 10.46 -23.49 19.49
N ILE A 388 10.59 -24.16 18.34
CA ILE A 388 9.70 -23.98 17.19
C ILE A 388 8.30 -24.51 17.49
N VAL A 389 8.19 -25.66 18.17
CA VAL A 389 6.89 -26.19 18.62
C VAL A 389 6.24 -25.23 19.62
N ILE A 390 7.00 -24.70 20.57
CA ILE A 390 6.52 -23.67 21.50
C ILE A 390 6.09 -22.42 20.75
N LEU A 391 6.85 -21.99 19.73
CA LEU A 391 6.50 -20.84 18.90
C LEU A 391 5.16 -21.03 18.21
N TYR A 392 4.88 -22.22 17.66
CA TYR A 392 3.60 -22.55 17.01
C TYR A 392 2.39 -22.25 17.88
N PHE A 393 2.44 -22.62 19.16
CA PHE A 393 1.34 -22.38 20.10
C PHE A 393 1.27 -20.94 20.61
N ILE A 394 2.41 -20.27 20.70
CA ILE A 394 2.50 -18.95 21.33
C ILE A 394 2.27 -17.84 20.31
N HIS A 395 2.96 -17.86 19.17
CA HIS A 395 3.00 -16.74 18.22
C HIS A 395 2.02 -16.95 17.05
N PRO A 396 0.99 -16.09 16.88
CA PRO A 396 -0.09 -16.33 15.92
C PRO A 396 0.39 -16.45 14.47
N GLY A 397 1.37 -15.65 14.04
CA GLY A 397 1.89 -15.70 12.67
C GLY A 397 2.59 -16.99 12.29
N SER A 398 3.06 -17.77 13.27
CA SER A 398 3.66 -19.08 13.00
C SER A 398 2.58 -20.11 12.66
N HIS A 399 1.40 -20.03 13.30
CA HIS A 399 0.23 -20.83 12.96
C HIS A 399 -0.26 -20.48 11.54
N VAL A 400 -0.43 -19.19 11.25
CA VAL A 400 -0.91 -18.69 9.94
C VAL A 400 -0.02 -19.16 8.79
N ILE A 401 1.30 -19.00 8.91
CA ILE A 401 2.21 -19.38 7.83
C ILE A 401 2.32 -20.90 7.65
N ILE A 402 2.18 -21.67 8.73
CA ILE A 402 2.22 -23.13 8.68
C ILE A 402 0.98 -23.66 7.94
N ASP A 403 -0.20 -23.11 8.25
CA ASP A 403 -1.45 -23.52 7.60
C ASP A 403 -1.47 -23.16 6.11
N GLU A 404 -0.99 -21.97 5.76
CA GLU A 404 -0.94 -21.53 4.36
C GLU A 404 0.20 -22.19 3.55
N ASN A 405 1.39 -22.28 4.13
CA ASN A 405 2.59 -22.77 3.44
C ASN A 405 3.64 -23.35 4.40
N PHE A 406 3.34 -24.54 4.93
CA PHE A 406 4.24 -25.30 5.79
C PHE A 406 5.66 -25.47 5.22
N ILE A 407 5.78 -25.72 3.91
CA ILE A 407 7.08 -25.97 3.25
C ILE A 407 7.97 -24.73 3.32
N LEU A 408 7.43 -23.56 3.04
CA LEU A 408 8.18 -22.30 3.09
C LEU A 408 8.66 -21.99 4.51
N PHE A 409 7.80 -22.18 5.51
CA PHE A 409 8.19 -22.01 6.91
C PHE A 409 9.32 -22.98 7.28
N LEU A 410 9.19 -24.26 6.95
CA LEU A 410 10.18 -25.29 7.27
C LEU A 410 11.54 -25.04 6.59
N GLN A 411 11.53 -24.62 5.31
CA GLN A 411 12.76 -24.25 4.60
C GLN A 411 13.45 -23.07 5.26
N SER A 412 12.70 -22.01 5.59
CA SER A 412 13.27 -20.81 6.21
C SER A 412 13.85 -21.10 7.60
N ALA A 413 13.15 -21.90 8.42
CA ALA A 413 13.61 -22.36 9.72
C ALA A 413 14.89 -23.21 9.59
N SER A 414 14.91 -24.14 8.64
CA SER A 414 16.06 -25.03 8.41
C SER A 414 17.30 -24.26 7.96
N ILE A 415 17.16 -23.37 6.97
CA ILE A 415 18.24 -22.52 6.47
C ILE A 415 18.79 -21.65 7.59
N SER A 416 17.91 -21.02 8.38
CA SER A 416 18.32 -20.17 9.49
C SER A 416 19.10 -20.94 10.56
N PHE A 417 18.63 -22.14 10.93
CA PHE A 417 19.31 -22.97 11.91
C PHE A 417 20.67 -23.48 11.41
N ILE A 418 20.76 -23.92 10.16
CA ILE A 418 22.03 -24.33 9.53
C ILE A 418 23.01 -23.16 9.47
N ALA A 419 22.55 -21.97 9.09
CA ALA A 419 23.38 -20.78 9.03
C ALA A 419 23.99 -20.45 10.41
N VAL A 420 23.19 -20.44 11.47
CA VAL A 420 23.71 -20.14 12.82
C VAL A 420 24.62 -21.27 13.33
N LEU A 421 24.32 -22.54 13.06
CA LEU A 421 25.24 -23.65 13.37
C LEU A 421 26.58 -23.49 12.66
N ALA A 422 26.57 -23.14 11.38
CA ALA A 422 27.79 -22.91 10.61
C ALA A 422 28.62 -21.75 11.19
N ILE A 423 27.96 -20.64 11.55
CA ILE A 423 28.61 -19.48 12.16
C ILE A 423 29.25 -19.82 13.50
N VAL A 424 28.53 -20.53 14.39
CA VAL A 424 29.01 -20.79 15.76
C VAL A 424 30.04 -21.91 15.83
N PHE A 425 29.90 -22.96 15.02
CA PHE A 425 30.73 -24.17 15.15
C PHE A 425 31.70 -24.39 13.98
N CYS A 426 31.33 -24.05 12.74
CA CYS A 426 32.18 -24.32 11.57
C CYS A 426 33.20 -23.20 11.33
N ILE A 427 32.80 -21.93 11.36
CA ILE A 427 33.71 -20.79 11.11
C ILE A 427 34.93 -20.81 12.04
N PRO A 428 34.80 -21.03 13.37
CA PRO A 428 35.97 -21.07 14.26
C PRO A 428 36.91 -22.25 13.99
N HIS A 429 36.42 -23.34 13.40
CA HIS A 429 37.25 -24.50 13.06
C HIS A 429 38.02 -24.31 11.75
N VAL A 430 37.41 -23.63 10.78
CA VAL A 430 38.04 -23.32 9.48
C VAL A 430 39.05 -22.17 9.62
N TRP A 431 38.77 -21.20 10.49
CA TRP A 431 39.65 -20.07 10.82
C TRP A 431 40.32 -20.23 12.19
N LYS A 432 40.99 -21.36 12.40
CA LYS A 432 41.72 -21.63 13.64
C LYS A 432 43.01 -20.78 13.67
N GLU A 433 43.04 -19.76 14.52
CA GLU A 433 44.26 -19.00 14.81
C GLU A 433 45.28 -19.97 15.44
N ARG A 434 46.46 -20.15 14.80
CA ARG A 434 47.48 -21.06 15.30
C ARG A 434 48.09 -20.50 16.58
N THR A 435 48.38 -21.37 17.54
CA THR A 435 49.05 -21.01 18.79
C THR A 435 50.44 -20.47 18.50
N VAL A 436 50.62 -19.15 18.58
CA VAL A 436 51.90 -18.47 18.44
C VAL A 436 52.41 -18.15 19.84
N GLU A 437 53.70 -18.42 20.12
CA GLU A 437 54.37 -17.82 21.26
C GLU A 437 54.57 -16.32 20.97
N GLY A 438 53.86 -15.47 21.70
CA GLY A 438 53.79 -14.01 21.48
C GLY A 438 52.62 -13.35 22.22
N GLU A 439 52.28 -12.09 21.89
CA GLU A 439 51.10 -11.41 22.44
C GLU A 439 49.84 -12.26 22.21
N VAL A 440 49.11 -12.56 23.29
CA VAL A 440 47.84 -13.29 23.19
C VAL A 440 46.88 -12.47 22.34
N SER A 441 46.55 -12.98 21.15
CA SER A 441 45.51 -12.40 20.29
C SER A 441 44.24 -12.21 21.12
N TRP A 442 43.69 -10.99 21.08
CA TRP A 442 42.44 -10.65 21.76
C TRP A 442 41.32 -11.66 21.45
N ARG A 443 41.30 -12.24 20.23
CA ARG A 443 40.34 -13.26 19.80
C ARG A 443 40.51 -14.59 20.55
N SER A 444 41.75 -15.03 20.75
CA SER A 444 42.05 -16.26 21.50
C SER A 444 41.72 -16.12 22.99
N ALA A 445 41.98 -14.94 23.58
CA ALA A 445 41.66 -14.65 24.97
C ALA A 445 40.14 -14.66 25.23
N ILE A 446 39.33 -14.13 24.30
CA ILE A 446 37.87 -14.11 24.42
C ILE A 446 37.30 -15.51 24.63
N SER A 447 37.70 -16.50 23.84
CA SER A 447 37.18 -17.88 23.95
C SER A 447 37.44 -18.47 25.34
N VAL A 448 38.65 -18.27 25.87
CA VAL A 448 39.04 -18.72 27.21
C VAL A 448 38.24 -17.98 28.28
N ILE A 449 38.09 -16.65 28.17
CA ILE A 449 37.34 -15.81 29.11
C ILE A 449 35.87 -16.24 29.19
N PHE A 450 35.21 -16.47 28.05
CA PHE A 450 33.81 -16.93 28.00
C PHE A 450 33.64 -18.35 28.56
N SER A 451 34.58 -19.24 28.26
CA SER A 451 34.61 -20.60 28.83
C SER A 451 34.77 -20.57 30.36
N MET A 452 35.68 -19.73 30.86
CA MET A 452 35.88 -19.52 32.29
C MET A 452 34.63 -18.91 32.98
N GLY A 453 34.04 -17.87 32.40
CA GLY A 453 32.82 -17.23 32.93
C GLY A 453 31.67 -18.21 33.06
N LYS A 454 31.39 -18.99 31.99
CA LYS A 454 30.36 -20.03 32.00
C LYS A 454 30.59 -21.08 33.09
N ARG A 455 31.82 -21.57 33.24
CA ARG A 455 32.17 -22.61 34.23
C ARG A 455 31.92 -22.12 35.67
N GLN A 456 32.01 -20.82 35.92
CA GLN A 456 31.75 -20.24 37.24
C GLN A 456 30.27 -20.19 37.60
N ILE A 457 29.40 -19.80 36.65
CA ILE A 457 27.94 -19.84 36.83
C ILE A 457 27.50 -21.25 37.25
N ARG A 458 28.09 -22.28 36.62
CA ARG A 458 27.79 -23.69 36.90
C ARG A 458 28.26 -24.18 38.26
N ARG A 459 29.33 -23.60 38.81
CA ARG A 459 29.81 -23.92 40.17
C ARG A 459 28.85 -23.41 41.24
N LYS A 460 28.18 -22.27 41.00
CA LYS A 460 27.23 -21.64 41.93
C LYS A 460 25.81 -21.63 41.35
N LYS A 461 25.27 -22.83 41.12
CA LYS A 461 24.00 -23.07 40.40
C LYS A 461 22.82 -22.26 40.92
N ILE A 462 22.64 -22.18 42.24
CA ILE A 462 21.50 -21.46 42.85
C ILE A 462 21.57 -19.95 42.56
N ARG A 463 22.75 -19.35 42.76
CA ARG A 463 22.98 -17.92 42.48
C ARG A 463 22.75 -17.60 41.01
N GLY A 464 23.35 -18.40 40.12
CA GLY A 464 23.18 -18.25 38.68
C GLY A 464 21.72 -18.43 38.23
N PHE A 465 20.97 -19.34 38.86
CA PHE A 465 19.56 -19.53 38.55
C PHE A 465 18.72 -18.29 38.90
N PHE A 466 18.86 -17.74 40.11
CA PHE A 466 18.09 -16.56 40.52
C PHE A 466 18.45 -15.28 39.75
N THR A 467 19.72 -15.11 39.36
CA THR A 467 20.11 -13.97 38.52
C THR A 467 19.52 -14.10 37.10
N ILE A 468 19.60 -15.29 36.50
CA ILE A 468 18.98 -15.58 35.20
C ILE A 468 17.47 -15.41 35.28
N LEU A 469 16.82 -15.86 36.36
CA LEU A 469 15.39 -15.70 36.59
C LEU A 469 14.98 -14.22 36.70
N SER A 470 15.76 -13.41 37.43
CA SER A 470 15.52 -11.97 37.54
C SER A 470 15.59 -11.28 36.17
N ILE A 471 16.61 -11.60 35.37
CA ILE A 471 16.75 -11.10 33.99
C ILE A 471 15.59 -11.62 33.11
N CYS A 472 15.21 -12.88 33.25
CA CYS A 472 14.08 -13.49 32.53
C CYS A 472 12.77 -12.74 32.82
N ILE A 473 12.48 -12.43 34.08
CA ILE A 473 11.30 -11.66 34.49
C ILE A 473 11.34 -10.24 33.91
N LEU A 474 12.51 -9.58 33.89
CA LEU A 474 12.64 -8.26 33.27
C LEU A 474 12.31 -8.30 31.77
N ILE A 475 12.82 -9.30 31.04
CA ILE A 475 12.56 -9.43 29.61
C ILE A 475 11.12 -9.87 29.34
N LEU A 476 10.53 -10.69 30.21
CA LEU A 476 9.10 -11.01 30.19
C LEU A 476 8.27 -9.73 30.36
N ALA A 477 8.59 -8.88 31.35
CA ALA A 477 7.91 -7.60 31.55
C ALA A 477 8.10 -6.66 30.35
N PHE A 478 9.33 -6.55 29.81
CA PHE A 478 9.59 -5.79 28.59
C PHE A 478 8.75 -6.28 27.42
N THR A 479 8.59 -7.58 27.24
CA THR A 479 7.87 -8.13 26.09
C THR A 479 6.36 -8.06 26.24
N SER A 480 5.82 -8.22 27.45
CA SER A 480 4.38 -8.30 27.72
C SER A 480 3.71 -7.01 28.20
N LEU A 481 4.44 -6.12 28.88
CA LEU A 481 3.89 -4.92 29.51
C LEU A 481 4.23 -3.62 28.77
N THR A 482 4.99 -3.69 27.68
CA THR A 482 5.29 -2.51 26.87
C THR A 482 4.69 -2.62 25.48
N SER A 483 3.96 -1.60 25.07
CA SER A 483 3.43 -1.46 23.72
C SER A 483 4.40 -0.57 22.97
N PHE A 484 5.34 -1.21 22.29
CA PHE A 484 6.14 -0.54 21.28
C PHE A 484 5.85 -1.27 19.98
N GLY A 485 5.19 -0.62 19.04
CA GLY A 485 4.80 -1.31 17.82
C GLY A 485 4.11 -0.40 16.83
N THR A 486 3.99 -0.90 15.61
CA THR A 486 3.24 -0.28 14.54
C THR A 486 1.74 -0.45 14.80
N ALA A 487 1.10 0.61 15.29
CA ALA A 487 -0.35 0.74 15.38
C ALA A 487 -0.89 1.21 14.03
N PHE A 488 -2.13 0.88 13.70
CA PHE A 488 -2.79 1.33 12.47
C PHE A 488 -3.94 2.25 12.84
N GLY A 489 -3.98 3.47 12.32
CA GLY A 489 -4.96 4.49 12.70
C GLY A 489 -4.80 5.77 11.89
N VAL A 490 -5.40 6.87 12.34
CA VAL A 490 -5.22 8.17 11.70
C VAL A 490 -3.82 8.69 12.04
N VAL A 491 -2.99 8.86 11.02
CA VAL A 491 -1.63 9.36 11.09
C VAL A 491 -1.58 10.75 10.49
N SER A 492 -0.80 11.64 11.10
CA SER A 492 -0.47 12.96 10.56
C SER A 492 0.99 12.98 10.10
N SER A 493 1.25 13.43 8.88
CA SER A 493 2.60 13.68 8.36
C SER A 493 2.73 15.16 8.00
N LYS A 494 3.76 15.84 8.51
CA LYS A 494 4.11 17.18 8.04
C LYS A 494 4.76 17.08 6.66
N LEU A 495 4.32 17.89 5.72
CA LEU A 495 4.90 18.01 4.38
C LEU A 495 5.84 19.21 4.35
N ASN A 496 6.97 19.07 3.66
CA ASN A 496 7.94 20.16 3.45
C ASN A 496 7.48 21.05 2.29
N ALA A 497 6.35 21.73 2.47
CA ALA A 497 5.81 22.66 1.48
C ALA A 497 5.22 23.88 2.19
N VAL A 498 5.37 25.05 1.56
CA VAL A 498 4.77 26.31 2.01
C VAL A 498 3.49 26.51 1.20
N PRO A 499 2.32 26.45 1.83
CA PRO A 499 1.05 26.65 1.14
C PRO A 499 0.81 28.14 0.85
N PRO A 500 0.08 28.48 -0.22
CA PRO A 500 -0.24 29.88 -0.57
C PRO A 500 -1.17 30.55 0.46
N SER A 501 -2.01 29.77 1.14
CA SER A 501 -3.05 30.24 2.05
C SER A 501 -3.35 29.19 3.14
N GLU A 502 -4.00 29.62 4.23
CA GLU A 502 -4.48 28.70 5.26
C GLU A 502 -5.82 28.09 4.86
N GLY A 503 -6.00 26.79 5.09
CA GLY A 503 -7.21 26.09 4.69
C GLY A 503 -7.11 24.58 4.86
N ILE A 504 -8.23 23.91 4.65
CA ILE A 504 -8.33 22.45 4.69
C ILE A 504 -8.79 21.96 3.33
N LEU A 505 -8.00 21.06 2.73
CA LEU A 505 -8.34 20.37 1.50
C LEU A 505 -8.80 18.96 1.82
N ILE A 506 -9.95 18.59 1.27
CA ILE A 506 -10.46 17.23 1.30
C ILE A 506 -10.49 16.67 -0.11
N ARG A 507 -9.98 15.44 -0.27
CA ARG A 507 -10.14 14.64 -1.48
C ARG A 507 -10.14 13.15 -1.15
N ARG A 508 -10.30 12.29 -2.16
CA ARG A 508 -10.13 10.84 -2.04
C ARG A 508 -9.05 10.37 -3.02
N MET A 509 -7.88 10.02 -2.51
CA MET A 509 -6.71 9.59 -3.28
C MET A 509 -6.76 8.09 -3.56
N ILE A 510 -6.31 7.65 -4.73
CA ILE A 510 -6.17 6.22 -5.06
C ILE A 510 -4.71 5.80 -4.89
N ASN A 511 -4.47 4.75 -4.09
CA ASN A 511 -3.14 4.20 -3.82
C ASN A 511 -2.11 5.24 -3.31
N GLY A 512 -2.57 6.28 -2.61
CA GLY A 512 -1.71 7.36 -2.12
C GLY A 512 -1.16 8.29 -3.20
N SER A 513 -1.65 8.20 -4.45
CA SER A 513 -1.31 9.16 -5.51
C SER A 513 -2.27 10.35 -5.51
N SER A 514 -1.74 11.57 -5.65
CA SER A 514 -2.53 12.81 -5.78
C SER A 514 -3.06 13.05 -7.19
N LEU A 515 -2.52 12.34 -8.19
CA LEU A 515 -2.86 12.57 -9.59
C LEU A 515 -4.14 11.84 -10.02
N ILE A 516 -4.48 10.71 -9.40
CA ILE A 516 -5.70 9.96 -9.69
C ILE A 516 -6.62 10.06 -8.46
N PHE A 517 -7.80 10.62 -8.67
CA PHE A 517 -8.78 10.85 -7.61
C PHE A 517 -10.01 9.95 -7.78
N SER A 518 -10.65 9.65 -6.66
CA SER A 518 -12.02 9.15 -6.63
C SER A 518 -12.95 10.35 -6.46
N PRO A 519 -14.05 10.44 -7.25
CA PRO A 519 -14.99 11.54 -7.13
C PRO A 519 -15.54 11.69 -5.70
N LEU A 520 -15.65 12.94 -5.28
CA LEU A 520 -16.46 13.37 -4.15
C LEU A 520 -17.93 13.42 -4.57
N GLY A 521 -18.81 13.32 -3.60
CA GLY A 521 -20.22 13.54 -3.78
C GLY A 521 -20.60 15.02 -3.63
N TYR A 522 -21.66 15.44 -4.30
CA TYR A 522 -22.31 16.73 -4.08
C TYR A 522 -22.83 16.89 -2.64
N GLY A 523 -23.22 15.80 -1.98
CA GLY A 523 -23.61 15.79 -0.56
C GLY A 523 -22.46 15.82 0.45
N ASP A 524 -21.20 15.75 0.01
CA ASP A 524 -20.03 15.70 0.90
C ASP A 524 -19.85 17.02 1.67
N ILE A 525 -20.20 18.18 1.07
CA ILE A 525 -20.13 19.50 1.73
C ILE A 525 -21.05 19.55 2.96
N ILE A 526 -22.29 19.05 2.83
CA ILE A 526 -23.27 18.98 3.92
C ILE A 526 -22.78 18.00 5.00
N SER A 527 -22.18 16.90 4.58
CA SER A 527 -21.61 15.91 5.50
C SER A 527 -20.45 16.48 6.33
N ILE A 528 -19.64 17.38 5.75
CA ILE A 528 -18.54 18.07 6.43
C ILE A 528 -19.08 19.12 7.43
N SER A 529 -20.07 19.92 7.02
CA SER A 529 -20.65 20.96 7.88
C SER A 529 -21.37 20.39 9.11
N ASN A 530 -21.88 19.15 9.02
CA ASN A 530 -22.47 18.43 10.13
C ASN A 530 -21.46 18.03 11.23
N VAL A 531 -20.17 17.89 10.90
CA VAL A 531 -19.12 17.58 11.89
C VAL A 531 -18.69 18.84 12.61
N ALA A 532 -18.47 19.92 11.87
CA ALA A 532 -18.14 21.22 12.44
C ALA A 532 -18.54 22.37 11.48
N PRO A 533 -18.85 23.57 12.02
CA PRO A 533 -19.14 24.74 11.20
C PRO A 533 -17.94 25.11 10.30
N ILE A 534 -18.21 25.26 9.00
CA ILE A 534 -17.24 25.61 7.95
C ILE A 534 -17.60 26.93 7.26
N HIS A 535 -16.59 27.65 6.76
CA HIS A 535 -16.75 28.85 5.95
C HIS A 535 -15.74 28.86 4.77
N ASN A 536 -15.92 29.80 3.83
CA ASN A 536 -15.11 29.96 2.62
C ASN A 536 -15.05 28.68 1.75
N VAL A 537 -16.17 27.98 1.55
CA VAL A 537 -16.15 26.68 0.86
C VAL A 537 -15.90 26.84 -0.65
N ALA A 538 -14.76 26.36 -1.16
CA ALA A 538 -14.49 26.28 -2.59
C ALA A 538 -14.61 24.82 -3.07
N GLN A 539 -15.44 24.60 -4.10
CA GLN A 539 -15.59 23.29 -4.74
C GLN A 539 -14.85 23.29 -6.07
N ARG A 540 -14.11 22.21 -6.34
CA ARG A 540 -13.44 21.99 -7.62
C ARG A 540 -13.96 20.73 -8.30
N LEU A 541 -14.30 20.87 -9.57
CA LEU A 541 -14.65 19.74 -10.44
C LEU A 541 -13.54 19.55 -11.47
N LYS A 542 -13.09 18.32 -11.65
CA LYS A 542 -12.08 17.95 -12.66
C LYS A 542 -12.63 16.85 -13.56
N ASN A 543 -12.20 16.82 -14.81
CA ASN A 543 -12.45 15.63 -15.64
C ASN A 543 -11.70 14.41 -15.07
N TYR A 544 -12.23 13.22 -15.29
CA TYR A 544 -11.48 12.01 -14.97
C TYR A 544 -10.26 11.87 -15.90
N PRO A 545 -9.07 11.49 -15.40
CA PRO A 545 -7.88 11.38 -16.23
C PRO A 545 -8.04 10.34 -17.34
N LYS A 546 -7.83 10.74 -18.59
CA LYS A 546 -7.89 9.88 -19.79
C LYS A 546 -6.65 10.10 -20.66
N ASN A 547 -6.38 9.15 -21.56
CA ASN A 547 -5.35 9.32 -22.59
C ASN A 547 -5.86 10.16 -23.78
N GLU A 548 -7.16 10.11 -24.04
CA GLU A 548 -7.83 10.85 -25.11
C GLU A 548 -8.18 12.29 -24.67
N PRO A 549 -8.22 13.26 -25.60
CA PRO A 549 -8.62 14.62 -25.29
C PRO A 549 -10.07 14.69 -24.85
N VAL A 550 -10.38 15.52 -23.85
CA VAL A 550 -11.75 15.71 -23.33
C VAL A 550 -12.51 16.72 -24.16
N VAL A 551 -11.82 17.76 -24.62
CA VAL A 551 -12.39 18.88 -25.35
C VAL A 551 -11.52 19.21 -26.56
N ARG A 552 -12.18 19.62 -27.64
CA ARG A 552 -11.56 20.29 -28.78
C ARG A 552 -12.10 21.72 -28.85
N LEU A 553 -11.21 22.70 -28.73
CA LEU A 553 -11.53 24.11 -28.92
C LEU A 553 -11.35 24.45 -30.39
N VAL A 554 -12.34 25.12 -30.99
CA VAL A 554 -12.34 25.53 -32.40
C VAL A 554 -12.63 27.02 -32.48
N ASN A 555 -11.82 27.76 -33.24
CA ASN A 555 -12.16 29.14 -33.60
C ASN A 555 -13.24 29.13 -34.70
N PRO A 556 -14.44 29.68 -34.46
CA PRO A 556 -15.54 29.62 -35.43
C PRO A 556 -15.25 30.40 -36.73
N ASN A 557 -14.35 31.39 -36.69
CA ASN A 557 -14.04 32.25 -37.83
C ASN A 557 -12.94 31.68 -38.73
N THR A 558 -11.93 31.01 -38.14
CA THR A 558 -10.75 30.52 -38.87
C THR A 558 -10.73 29.00 -39.05
N GLY A 559 -11.52 28.26 -38.28
CA GLY A 559 -11.49 26.79 -38.23
C GLY A 559 -10.25 26.21 -37.53
N ALA A 560 -9.35 27.04 -37.02
CA ALA A 560 -8.20 26.60 -36.23
C ALA A 560 -8.68 25.89 -34.96
N PHE A 561 -8.01 24.80 -34.57
CA PHE A 561 -8.42 24.01 -33.41
C PHE A 561 -7.25 23.57 -32.53
N HIS A 562 -7.54 23.28 -31.28
CA HIS A 562 -6.57 22.77 -30.30
C HIS A 562 -7.23 21.76 -29.35
N PHE A 563 -6.47 20.74 -28.94
CA PHE A 563 -6.96 19.66 -28.07
C PHE A 563 -6.63 19.92 -26.60
N ILE A 564 -7.61 19.67 -25.74
CA ILE A 564 -7.55 19.88 -24.29
C ILE A 564 -7.79 18.53 -23.60
N TYR A 565 -6.94 18.22 -22.63
CA TYR A 565 -6.96 16.96 -21.87
C TYR A 565 -7.40 17.16 -20.43
N GLY A 566 -7.32 18.38 -19.91
CA GLY A 566 -7.73 18.76 -18.56
C GLY A 566 -8.81 19.84 -18.56
N VAL A 567 -9.87 19.64 -17.78
CA VAL A 567 -10.90 20.62 -17.49
C VAL A 567 -10.93 20.82 -15.98
N LEU A 568 -10.81 22.07 -15.54
CA LEU A 568 -10.92 22.46 -14.15
C LEU A 568 -12.08 23.46 -14.00
N ALA A 569 -13.15 23.06 -13.32
CA ALA A 569 -14.25 23.95 -12.99
C ALA A 569 -14.12 24.40 -11.53
N ILE A 570 -14.21 25.71 -11.29
CA ILE A 570 -13.98 26.35 -9.99
C ILE A 570 -15.11 27.32 -9.66
N SER A 571 -15.23 27.67 -8.37
CA SER A 571 -15.96 28.86 -7.91
C SER A 571 -14.97 30.03 -7.89
N PRO A 572 -14.99 30.97 -8.85
CA PRO A 572 -13.96 32.00 -8.98
C PRO A 572 -13.75 32.81 -7.69
N THR A 573 -14.81 33.18 -6.98
CA THR A 573 -14.70 34.01 -5.77
C THR A 573 -14.03 33.26 -4.61
N ASN A 574 -14.40 32.00 -4.40
CA ASN A 574 -13.87 31.21 -3.29
C ASN A 574 -12.50 30.60 -3.62
N GLU A 575 -12.21 30.31 -4.89
CA GLU A 575 -10.93 29.77 -5.34
C GLU A 575 -9.78 30.78 -5.17
N SER A 576 -10.04 32.08 -5.40
CA SER A 576 -9.07 33.17 -5.18
C SER A 576 -8.64 33.34 -3.71
N ILE A 577 -9.41 32.81 -2.75
CA ILE A 577 -9.00 32.80 -1.33
C ILE A 577 -7.85 31.83 -1.11
N TYR A 578 -7.88 30.71 -1.84
CA TYR A 578 -6.97 29.59 -1.61
C TYR A 578 -5.77 29.57 -2.56
N THR A 579 -5.96 30.04 -3.78
CA THR A 579 -4.95 29.98 -4.85
C THR A 579 -4.75 31.34 -5.49
N ASN A 580 -3.56 31.57 -6.03
CA ASN A 580 -3.22 32.79 -6.76
C ASN A 580 -3.54 32.64 -8.26
N LEU A 581 -4.60 31.90 -8.61
CA LEU A 581 -4.96 31.64 -10.00
C LEU A 581 -5.41 32.91 -10.73
N ASP A 582 -6.05 33.84 -10.03
CA ASP A 582 -6.46 35.14 -10.54
C ASP A 582 -5.27 36.06 -10.86
N GLU A 583 -4.18 35.98 -10.07
CA GLU A 583 -2.95 36.76 -10.31
C GLU A 583 -2.21 36.34 -11.60
N VAL A 584 -2.37 35.09 -12.04
CA VAL A 584 -1.73 34.57 -13.27
C VAL A 584 -2.59 34.74 -14.52
N VAL A 585 -3.77 35.35 -14.42
CA VAL A 585 -4.70 35.56 -15.54
C VAL A 585 -4.63 37.00 -16.03
N GLU A 586 -4.36 37.16 -17.33
CA GLU A 586 -4.38 38.44 -18.02
C GLU A 586 -5.77 38.72 -18.62
N GLY A 587 -6.29 39.94 -18.42
CA GLY A 587 -7.61 40.35 -18.94
C GLY A 587 -8.70 40.30 -17.86
N GLY A 588 -9.81 39.61 -18.14
CA GLY A 588 -10.90 39.42 -17.19
C GLY A 588 -10.83 38.06 -16.50
N TYR A 589 -11.19 38.01 -15.21
CA TYR A 589 -11.39 36.76 -14.49
C TYR A 589 -12.83 36.24 -14.64
N LEU A 590 -13.05 34.96 -14.32
CA LEU A 590 -14.36 34.30 -14.43
C LEU A 590 -15.38 34.89 -13.45
N SER A 591 -16.63 35.01 -13.89
CA SER A 591 -17.78 35.39 -13.04
C SER A 591 -18.50 34.17 -12.49
N GLU A 592 -19.18 34.29 -11.35
CA GLU A 592 -20.07 33.24 -10.82
C GLU A 592 -21.42 33.18 -11.57
N GLU A 593 -21.88 34.31 -12.10
CA GLU A 593 -23.24 34.43 -12.65
C GLU A 593 -23.31 34.14 -14.15
N VAL A 594 -22.24 34.43 -14.89
CA VAL A 594 -22.23 34.33 -16.36
C VAL A 594 -21.88 32.90 -16.76
N ASP A 595 -22.77 32.25 -17.51
CA ASP A 595 -22.44 30.96 -18.11
C ASP A 595 -21.64 31.15 -19.41
N SER A 596 -20.97 30.08 -19.85
CA SER A 596 -20.23 30.05 -21.12
C SER A 596 -18.93 30.88 -21.11
N GLU A 597 -18.34 31.16 -19.95
CA GLU A 597 -17.01 31.77 -19.82
C GLU A 597 -15.91 30.69 -19.66
N VAL A 598 -14.75 30.91 -20.27
CA VAL A 598 -13.58 30.02 -20.19
C VAL A 598 -12.27 30.80 -20.12
N LEU A 599 -11.30 30.27 -19.37
CA LEU A 599 -9.91 30.69 -19.39
C LEU A 599 -9.07 29.65 -20.16
N ILE A 600 -8.21 30.16 -21.02
CA ILE A 600 -7.26 29.36 -21.82
C ILE A 600 -5.87 29.97 -21.68
N SER A 601 -4.80 29.21 -21.91
CA SER A 601 -3.45 29.78 -21.89
C SER A 601 -3.16 30.71 -23.06
N VAL A 602 -2.21 31.62 -22.88
CA VAL A 602 -1.72 32.55 -23.91
C VAL A 602 -1.27 31.80 -25.16
N ASN A 603 -0.53 30.70 -25.01
CA ASN A 603 -0.12 29.86 -26.14
C ASN A 603 -1.29 29.24 -26.91
N VAL A 604 -2.35 28.81 -26.23
CA VAL A 604 -3.55 28.25 -26.89
C VAL A 604 -4.33 29.35 -27.61
N ALA A 605 -4.46 30.52 -27.01
CA ALA A 605 -5.09 31.68 -27.64
C ALA A 605 -4.35 32.11 -28.92
N ASN A 606 -3.01 32.13 -28.88
CA ASN A 606 -2.18 32.43 -30.05
C ASN A 606 -2.35 31.39 -31.17
N LYS A 607 -2.40 30.09 -30.85
CA LYS A 607 -2.65 29.02 -31.82
C LYS A 607 -4.04 29.10 -32.46
N LEU A 608 -5.05 29.48 -31.66
CA LEU A 608 -6.42 29.64 -32.15
C LEU A 608 -6.64 30.99 -32.84
N GLY A 609 -5.76 31.97 -32.65
CA GLY A 609 -5.92 33.33 -33.16
C GLY A 609 -7.02 34.12 -32.46
N VAL A 610 -7.21 33.90 -31.16
CA VAL A 610 -8.29 34.49 -30.34
C VAL A 610 -7.69 35.44 -29.29
N ARG A 611 -8.39 36.53 -28.99
CA ARG A 611 -8.01 37.51 -27.95
C ARG A 611 -8.97 37.43 -26.76
N VAL A 612 -8.65 38.13 -25.68
CA VAL A 612 -9.56 38.33 -24.53
C VAL A 612 -10.91 38.86 -25.03
N ASN A 613 -12.00 38.31 -24.48
CA ASN A 613 -13.40 38.48 -24.89
C ASN A 613 -13.74 37.98 -26.31
N GLY A 614 -12.89 37.15 -26.92
CA GLY A 614 -13.17 36.47 -28.18
C GLY A 614 -14.01 35.20 -27.99
N ASN A 615 -14.63 34.73 -29.08
CA ASN A 615 -15.47 33.53 -29.06
C ASN A 615 -14.70 32.28 -29.51
N VAL A 616 -14.91 31.17 -28.82
CA VAL A 616 -14.45 29.83 -29.21
C VAL A 616 -15.60 28.85 -29.13
N THR A 617 -15.66 27.89 -30.06
CA THR A 617 -16.60 26.78 -29.99
C THR A 617 -15.93 25.60 -29.29
N LEU A 618 -16.51 25.18 -28.18
CA LEU A 618 -16.13 24.02 -27.39
C LEU A 618 -16.88 22.80 -27.92
N GLU A 619 -16.13 21.82 -28.46
CA GLU A 619 -16.64 20.51 -28.87
C GLU A 619 -16.22 19.47 -27.82
N VAL A 620 -17.19 18.81 -27.17
CA VAL A 620 -16.88 17.74 -26.21
C VAL A 620 -16.54 16.47 -26.99
N SER A 621 -15.34 15.93 -26.77
CA SER A 621 -14.85 14.75 -27.49
C SER A 621 -15.80 13.56 -27.34
N SER A 622 -15.89 12.71 -28.37
CA SER A 622 -16.81 11.56 -28.44
C SER A 622 -18.31 11.91 -28.38
N THR A 623 -18.67 13.18 -28.55
CA THR A 623 -20.06 13.64 -28.60
C THR A 623 -20.29 14.61 -29.77
N THR A 624 -21.56 14.83 -30.10
CA THR A 624 -22.05 15.85 -31.04
C THR A 624 -22.28 17.22 -30.40
N LEU A 625 -22.04 17.37 -29.09
CA LEU A 625 -22.31 18.63 -28.38
C LEU A 625 -21.28 19.70 -28.79
N ARG A 626 -21.78 20.86 -29.23
CA ARG A 626 -21.00 22.04 -29.56
C ARG A 626 -21.56 23.24 -28.81
N LYS A 627 -20.70 23.99 -28.11
CA LYS A 627 -21.11 25.15 -27.33
C LYS A 627 -20.21 26.34 -27.58
N ASN A 628 -20.78 27.51 -27.81
CA ASN A 628 -20.01 28.73 -27.96
C ASN A 628 -19.65 29.28 -26.58
N MET A 629 -18.39 29.62 -26.39
CA MET A 629 -17.80 30.07 -25.14
C MET A 629 -17.05 31.38 -25.37
N ILE A 630 -17.03 32.24 -24.36
CA ILE A 630 -16.31 33.51 -24.35
C ILE A 630 -14.99 33.31 -23.60
N VAL A 631 -13.88 33.61 -24.26
CA VAL A 631 -12.54 33.58 -23.64
C VAL A 631 -12.39 34.80 -22.75
N LYS A 632 -12.66 34.67 -21.46
CA LYS A 632 -12.74 35.80 -20.53
C LYS A 632 -11.38 36.39 -20.16
N GLY A 633 -10.37 35.53 -20.08
CA GLY A 633 -8.99 35.89 -19.74
C GLY A 633 -8.01 34.83 -20.22
N LEU A 634 -6.74 35.20 -20.26
CA LEU A 634 -5.65 34.34 -20.72
C LEU A 634 -4.73 33.97 -19.57
N ILE A 635 -4.52 32.68 -19.34
CA ILE A 635 -3.63 32.19 -18.29
C ILE A 635 -2.17 32.32 -18.76
N ASN A 636 -1.34 33.00 -17.98
CA ASN A 636 0.10 33.04 -18.20
C ASN A 636 0.68 31.62 -18.10
N ASP A 637 1.31 31.14 -19.17
CA ASP A 637 1.80 29.77 -19.27
C ASP A 637 2.83 29.43 -18.17
N GLU A 638 3.82 30.30 -17.94
CA GLU A 638 4.85 30.09 -16.91
C GLU A 638 4.27 30.21 -15.49
N GLY A 639 3.36 31.17 -15.29
CA GLY A 639 2.66 31.35 -14.02
C GLY A 639 1.85 30.12 -13.62
N TYR A 640 1.13 29.50 -14.58
CA TYR A 640 0.39 28.27 -14.31
C TYR A 640 1.32 27.10 -13.94
N GLU A 641 2.45 26.94 -14.64
CA GLU A 641 3.37 25.83 -14.34
C GLU A 641 3.91 25.91 -12.90
N GLY A 642 4.08 27.12 -12.35
CA GLY A 642 4.52 27.38 -10.97
C GLY A 642 3.42 27.50 -9.92
N LEU A 643 2.14 27.34 -10.29
CA LEU A 643 1.02 27.55 -9.36
C LEU A 643 0.91 26.40 -8.34
N ILE A 644 1.09 26.74 -7.06
CA ILE A 644 1.04 25.80 -5.93
C ILE A 644 -0.33 25.87 -5.26
N ASP A 645 -0.84 24.72 -4.83
CA ASP A 645 -2.10 24.56 -4.10
C ASP A 645 -1.87 24.36 -2.60
N ILE A 646 -2.94 24.37 -1.79
CA ILE A 646 -2.84 24.31 -0.32
C ILE A 646 -2.26 23.02 0.25
N ASP A 647 -2.17 21.96 -0.56
CA ASP A 647 -1.50 20.71 -0.22
C ASP A 647 0.02 20.74 -0.48
N GLY A 648 0.52 21.83 -1.06
CA GLY A 648 1.92 21.98 -1.46
C GLY A 648 2.27 21.38 -2.83
N ASN A 649 1.31 20.81 -3.55
CA ASN A 649 1.53 20.31 -4.91
C ASN A 649 1.13 21.36 -5.95
N LEU A 650 1.49 21.11 -7.22
CA LEU A 650 1.13 21.98 -8.33
C LEU A 650 -0.37 21.84 -8.69
N LEU A 651 -1.07 22.95 -8.85
CA LEU A 651 -2.51 22.99 -9.10
C LEU A 651 -2.86 22.49 -10.51
N GLY A 652 -3.81 21.56 -10.64
CA GLY A 652 -4.40 21.29 -11.95
C GLY A 652 -4.99 19.89 -12.10
N PRO A 653 -5.63 19.61 -13.25
CA PRO A 653 -6.06 18.28 -13.63
C PRO A 653 -4.88 17.44 -14.14
N SER A 654 -5.10 16.14 -14.25
CA SER A 654 -4.12 15.17 -14.74
C SER A 654 -4.66 14.39 -15.94
N ARG A 655 -3.74 13.84 -16.73
CA ARG A 655 -4.02 12.96 -17.87
C ARG A 655 -3.27 11.64 -17.72
N LEU A 656 -3.79 10.60 -18.37
CA LEU A 656 -3.08 9.33 -18.53
C LEU A 656 -2.22 9.36 -19.80
N LEU A 657 -1.08 8.70 -19.74
CA LEU A 657 -0.21 8.44 -20.89
C LEU A 657 -0.47 7.02 -21.42
N GLU A 658 0.09 6.71 -22.59
CA GLU A 658 -0.06 5.39 -23.23
C GLU A 658 0.47 4.24 -22.37
N ASP A 659 1.46 4.49 -21.51
CA ASP A 659 2.03 3.54 -20.55
C ASP A 659 1.19 3.39 -19.27
N SER A 660 -0.01 3.99 -19.22
CA SER A 660 -0.90 4.07 -18.05
C SER A 660 -0.36 4.85 -16.85
N SER A 661 0.75 5.58 -17.01
CA SER A 661 1.19 6.54 -15.98
C SER A 661 0.34 7.81 -16.04
N ALA A 662 0.15 8.46 -14.88
CA ALA A 662 -0.58 9.73 -14.78
C ALA A 662 0.41 10.90 -14.68
N ARG A 663 0.12 12.02 -15.34
CA ARG A 663 0.85 13.29 -15.18
C ARG A 663 -0.10 14.47 -15.11
N ARG A 664 0.32 15.56 -14.46
CA ARG A 664 -0.38 16.85 -14.52
C ARG A 664 -0.45 17.35 -15.97
N CYS A 665 -1.57 17.96 -16.33
CA CYS A 665 -1.74 18.64 -17.62
C CYS A 665 -0.99 19.98 -17.60
N ASN A 666 -0.25 20.27 -18.67
CA ASN A 666 0.48 21.53 -18.82
C ASN A 666 -0.49 22.69 -19.12
N SER A 667 0.00 23.93 -19.07
CA SER A 667 -0.78 25.14 -19.39
C SER A 667 -1.53 25.07 -20.74
N THR A 668 -0.96 24.38 -21.74
CA THR A 668 -1.55 24.25 -23.08
C THR A 668 -2.56 23.10 -23.21
N GLU A 669 -2.70 22.25 -22.21
CA GLU A 669 -3.59 21.09 -22.23
C GLU A 669 -4.84 21.29 -21.36
N ILE A 670 -5.01 22.46 -20.76
CA ILE A 670 -6.06 22.76 -19.80
C ILE A 670 -7.00 23.86 -20.24
N ILE A 671 -8.23 23.80 -19.73
CA ILE A 671 -9.17 24.92 -19.67
C ILE A 671 -9.67 25.08 -18.24
N VAL A 672 -9.94 26.33 -17.84
CA VAL A 672 -10.59 26.63 -16.56
C VAL A 672 -11.95 27.26 -16.83
N THR A 673 -13.00 26.76 -16.19
CA THR A 673 -14.37 27.29 -16.30
C THR A 673 -14.94 27.57 -14.91
N ASN A 674 -16.05 28.30 -14.84
CA ASN A 674 -16.83 28.35 -13.59
C ASN A 674 -17.68 27.07 -13.42
N LEU A 675 -18.17 26.83 -12.20
CA LEU A 675 -19.02 25.67 -11.89
C LEU A 675 -20.31 25.67 -12.73
N ARG A 676 -20.98 26.82 -12.86
CA ARG A 676 -22.24 26.98 -13.61
C ARG A 676 -22.10 26.54 -15.08
N THR A 677 -21.01 26.89 -15.74
CA THR A 677 -20.77 26.50 -17.14
C THR A 677 -20.57 25.00 -17.27
N ALA A 678 -19.81 24.40 -16.36
CA ALA A 678 -19.59 22.95 -16.36
C ALA A 678 -20.89 22.18 -16.09
N GLU A 679 -21.70 22.62 -15.12
CA GLU A 679 -23.03 22.06 -14.86
C GLU A 679 -23.94 22.16 -16.08
N ARG A 680 -23.96 23.31 -16.76
CA ARG A 680 -24.79 23.47 -17.95
C ARG A 680 -24.36 22.54 -19.09
N ILE A 681 -23.05 22.36 -19.30
CA ILE A 681 -22.54 21.40 -20.28
C ILE A 681 -22.98 19.98 -19.92
N GLN A 682 -22.93 19.59 -18.64
CA GLN A 682 -23.39 18.27 -18.20
C GLN A 682 -24.89 18.09 -18.43
N ILE A 683 -25.72 19.09 -18.11
CA ILE A 683 -27.17 19.07 -18.37
C ILE A 683 -27.46 18.87 -19.87
N ASP A 684 -26.73 19.58 -20.73
CA ASP A 684 -26.87 19.46 -22.18
C ASP A 684 -26.45 18.05 -22.67
N LEU A 685 -25.40 17.45 -22.11
CA LEU A 685 -24.99 16.07 -22.40
C LEU A 685 -26.02 15.05 -21.93
N ASP A 686 -26.54 15.20 -20.72
CA ASP A 686 -27.57 14.33 -20.15
C ASP A 686 -28.86 14.38 -20.97
N ALA A 687 -29.21 15.55 -21.50
CA ALA A 687 -30.36 15.73 -22.38
C ALA A 687 -30.19 14.98 -23.73
N ILE A 688 -28.99 14.97 -24.31
CA ILE A 688 -28.72 14.35 -25.62
C ILE A 688 -28.57 12.82 -25.49
N TYR A 689 -27.83 12.35 -24.48
CA TYR A 689 -27.38 10.95 -24.41
C TYR A 689 -28.09 10.13 -23.32
N GLY A 690 -28.89 10.75 -22.46
CA GLY A 690 -29.61 10.08 -21.37
C GLY A 690 -28.68 9.26 -20.49
N LYS A 691 -28.94 7.94 -20.37
CA LYS A 691 -28.15 7.04 -19.51
C LYS A 691 -26.69 6.86 -19.96
N ASN A 692 -26.41 7.12 -21.23
CA ASN A 692 -25.08 6.93 -21.82
C ASN A 692 -24.29 8.26 -21.89
N ALA A 693 -24.78 9.31 -21.24
CA ALA A 693 -24.10 10.60 -21.23
C ALA A 693 -22.71 10.49 -20.60
N PRO A 694 -21.65 10.92 -21.31
CA PRO A 694 -20.34 10.98 -20.71
C PRO A 694 -20.32 12.05 -19.62
N GLN A 695 -19.63 11.74 -18.53
CA GLN A 695 -19.37 12.70 -17.46
C GLN A 695 -18.28 13.68 -17.91
N PHE A 696 -18.63 14.96 -17.98
CA PHE A 696 -17.75 16.04 -18.42
C PHE A 696 -16.71 16.39 -17.33
N VAL A 697 -17.19 16.66 -16.11
CA VAL A 697 -16.38 16.90 -14.91
C VAL A 697 -17.03 16.21 -13.71
N LEU A 698 -16.21 15.89 -12.71
CA LEU A 698 -16.63 15.22 -11.48
C LEU A 698 -16.11 16.01 -10.28
N PRO A 699 -16.84 16.07 -9.15
CA PRO A 699 -16.32 16.69 -7.93
C PRO A 699 -15.04 15.98 -7.50
N SER A 700 -13.95 16.72 -7.41
CA SER A 700 -12.63 16.14 -7.11
C SER A 700 -12.13 16.53 -5.73
N GLU A 701 -12.35 17.78 -5.35
CA GLU A 701 -11.73 18.43 -4.20
C GLU A 701 -12.70 19.45 -3.58
N ILE A 702 -12.67 19.56 -2.25
CA ILE A 702 -13.40 20.58 -1.47
C ILE A 702 -12.39 21.28 -0.56
N LEU A 703 -12.38 22.61 -0.60
CA LEU A 703 -11.56 23.47 0.25
C LEU A 703 -12.46 24.26 1.19
N PHE A 704 -12.05 24.42 2.44
CA PHE A 704 -12.79 25.20 3.42
C PHE A 704 -11.90 25.59 4.62
N GLN A 705 -12.43 26.43 5.50
CA GLN A 705 -11.84 26.76 6.79
C GLN A 705 -12.82 26.41 7.93
N PHE A 706 -12.31 25.87 9.04
CA PHE A 706 -13.10 25.70 10.27
C PHE A 706 -13.17 27.00 11.06
N ASN A 707 -14.23 27.16 11.84
CA ASN A 707 -14.30 28.24 12.82
C ASN A 707 -13.14 28.12 13.85
N PRO A 708 -12.58 29.26 14.33
CA PRO A 708 -11.38 29.26 15.18
C PRO A 708 -11.49 28.47 16.50
N GLU A 709 -12.71 28.25 16.99
CA GLU A 709 -13.02 27.56 18.25
C GLU A 709 -12.99 26.03 18.13
N VAL A 710 -12.92 25.48 16.91
CA VAL A 710 -13.00 24.03 16.67
C VAL A 710 -11.64 23.35 16.85
N ASN A 711 -11.62 22.22 17.54
CA ASN A 711 -10.45 21.35 17.59
C ASN A 711 -10.29 20.59 16.26
N ILE A 712 -9.39 21.10 15.40
CA ILE A 712 -9.12 20.57 14.06
C ILE A 712 -8.78 19.07 14.09
N GLU A 713 -7.94 18.61 15.01
CA GLU A 713 -7.52 17.20 15.04
C GLU A 713 -8.69 16.24 15.30
N SER A 714 -9.62 16.64 16.15
CA SER A 714 -10.79 15.80 16.49
C SER A 714 -11.75 15.73 15.31
N ALA A 715 -12.05 16.87 14.70
CA ALA A 715 -12.90 16.95 13.51
C ALA A 715 -12.32 16.19 12.31
N VAL A 716 -11.00 16.30 12.08
CA VAL A 716 -10.29 15.58 11.00
C VAL A 716 -10.35 14.07 11.22
N LYS A 717 -10.13 13.59 12.45
CA LYS A 717 -10.24 12.15 12.76
C LYS A 717 -11.65 11.63 12.45
N GLU A 718 -12.68 12.37 12.87
CA GLU A 718 -14.08 12.00 12.61
C GLU A 718 -14.38 11.94 11.11
N LEU A 719 -13.97 12.95 10.34
CA LEU A 719 -14.14 13.00 8.89
C LEU A 719 -13.45 11.84 8.15
N ILE A 720 -12.24 11.46 8.59
CA ILE A 720 -11.49 10.34 8.02
C ILE A 720 -12.21 9.01 8.30
N PHE A 721 -12.65 8.77 9.54
CA PHE A 721 -13.35 7.53 9.88
C PHE A 721 -14.73 7.41 9.22
N ARG A 722 -15.46 8.53 9.10
CA ARG A 722 -16.82 8.58 8.55
C ARG A 722 -16.84 8.41 7.02
N SER A 723 -15.97 9.13 6.33
CA SER A 723 -16.07 9.32 4.88
C SER A 723 -14.85 8.81 4.10
N GLY A 724 -13.81 8.35 4.79
CA GLY A 724 -12.59 7.82 4.17
C GLY A 724 -11.84 8.87 3.35
N TYR A 725 -11.84 10.12 3.82
CA TYR A 725 -11.16 11.23 3.19
C TYR A 725 -9.65 11.22 3.43
N ASP A 726 -8.92 11.79 2.49
CA ASP A 726 -7.55 12.23 2.62
C ASP A 726 -7.59 13.74 2.87
N ILE A 727 -7.06 14.20 4.01
CA ILE A 727 -7.25 15.57 4.49
C ILE A 727 -5.89 16.27 4.61
N PHE A 728 -5.76 17.42 3.97
CA PHE A 728 -4.57 18.28 4.08
C PHE A 728 -4.96 19.54 4.85
N VAL A 729 -4.25 19.81 5.93
CA VAL A 729 -4.47 20.99 6.77
C VAL A 729 -3.28 21.93 6.59
N SER A 730 -3.51 23.08 5.98
CA SER A 730 -2.55 24.17 5.84
C SER A 730 -2.75 25.17 6.98
N ARG A 731 -1.73 25.36 7.82
CA ARG A 731 -1.75 26.34 8.91
C ARG A 731 -0.33 26.76 9.28
N ASN A 732 -0.11 28.04 9.60
CA ASN A 732 1.20 28.58 10.00
C ASN A 732 2.33 28.25 9.01
N ASN A 733 2.06 28.34 7.70
CA ASN A 733 2.99 27.97 6.62
C ASN A 733 3.47 26.50 6.63
N GLU A 734 2.77 25.61 7.32
CA GLU A 734 3.03 24.17 7.29
C GLU A 734 1.80 23.43 6.76
N VAL A 735 2.03 22.43 5.91
CA VAL A 735 0.98 21.51 5.46
C VAL A 735 1.08 20.21 6.25
N THR A 736 0.00 19.82 6.91
CA THR A 736 -0.13 18.54 7.61
C THR A 736 -1.11 17.64 6.88
N TYR A 737 -0.64 16.50 6.41
CA TYR A 737 -1.43 15.48 5.73
C TYR A 737 -1.92 14.42 6.72
N TYR A 738 -3.24 14.24 6.81
CA TYR A 738 -3.90 13.25 7.65
C TYR A 738 -4.49 12.13 6.80
N TYR A 739 -4.16 10.89 7.15
CA TYR A 739 -4.58 9.69 6.44
C TYR A 739 -4.63 8.48 7.37
N VAL A 740 -5.26 7.38 6.93
CA VAL A 740 -5.24 6.11 7.68
C VAL A 740 -3.98 5.33 7.31
N GLY A 741 -3.11 5.07 8.30
CA GLY A 741 -1.83 4.40 8.08
C GLY A 741 -1.23 3.83 9.36
N SER A 742 -0.01 3.30 9.24
CA SER A 742 0.74 2.77 10.39
C SER A 742 1.52 3.88 11.10
N TYR A 743 1.40 3.99 12.43
CA TYR A 743 2.22 4.85 13.29
C TYR A 743 2.87 4.04 14.41
N ILE A 744 3.96 4.56 14.99
CA ILE A 744 4.62 3.90 16.12
C ILE A 744 4.00 4.42 17.41
N GLU A 745 3.43 3.52 18.21
CA GLU A 745 2.92 3.83 19.53
C GLU A 745 3.96 3.46 20.60
N PHE A 746 4.19 4.35 21.58
CA PHE A 746 5.06 4.10 22.74
C PHE A 746 4.23 4.16 24.02
N LYS A 747 3.87 3.01 24.60
CA LYS A 747 3.25 2.87 25.93
C LYS A 747 4.02 1.85 26.77
N GLY A 748 4.00 1.97 28.09
CA GLY A 748 4.68 1.01 28.97
C GLY A 748 6.12 1.39 29.36
N VAL A 749 6.68 2.50 28.84
CA VAL A 749 8.09 2.89 29.08
C VAL A 749 8.33 3.17 30.56
N ALA A 750 7.43 3.93 31.18
CA ALA A 750 7.55 4.33 32.57
C ALA A 750 7.42 3.11 33.49
N GLU A 751 6.50 2.19 33.16
CA GLU A 751 6.26 0.94 33.89
C GLU A 751 7.46 -0.03 33.81
N LEU A 752 8.24 -0.01 32.72
CA LEU A 752 9.44 -0.83 32.57
C LEU A 752 10.65 -0.32 33.38
N LEU A 753 10.73 1.00 33.60
CA LEU A 753 11.91 1.64 34.19
C LEU A 753 12.16 1.14 35.62
N ILE A 754 11.08 0.97 36.40
CA ILE A 754 11.17 0.53 37.81
C ILE A 754 11.71 -0.92 37.92
N PRO A 755 11.13 -1.94 37.25
CA PRO A 755 11.72 -3.28 37.21
C PRO A 755 13.15 -3.32 36.67
N MET A 756 13.46 -2.50 35.66
CA MET A 756 14.81 -2.46 35.08
C MET A 756 15.84 -2.03 36.15
N ILE A 757 15.58 -0.94 36.87
CA ILE A 757 16.47 -0.48 37.95
C ILE A 757 16.59 -1.55 39.05
N MET A 758 15.46 -2.16 39.45
CA MET A 758 15.48 -3.22 40.47
C MET A 758 16.35 -4.40 40.07
N VAL A 759 16.24 -4.88 38.82
CA VAL A 759 17.06 -5.99 38.31
C VAL A 759 18.53 -5.57 38.22
N VAL A 760 18.83 -4.37 37.72
CA VAL A 760 20.21 -3.87 37.67
C VAL A 760 20.84 -3.87 39.05
N LEU A 761 20.15 -3.34 40.06
CA LEU A 761 20.63 -3.27 41.44
C LEU A 761 20.79 -4.66 42.07
N ASN A 762 19.80 -5.54 41.90
CA ASN A 762 19.82 -6.90 42.43
C ASN A 762 20.99 -7.71 41.83
N VAL A 763 21.11 -7.73 40.50
CA VAL A 763 22.20 -8.45 39.80
C VAL A 763 23.56 -7.83 40.18
N SER A 764 23.64 -6.50 40.31
CA SER A 764 24.88 -5.83 40.77
C SER A 764 25.29 -6.30 42.15
N MET A 765 24.36 -6.34 43.10
CA MET A 765 24.62 -6.79 44.47
C MET A 765 25.12 -8.24 44.50
N VAL A 766 24.48 -9.13 43.73
CA VAL A 766 24.88 -10.53 43.61
C VAL A 766 26.29 -10.67 43.01
N MET A 767 26.61 -9.90 41.97
CA MET A 767 27.92 -9.93 41.32
C MET A 767 29.03 -9.34 42.21
N VAL A 768 28.75 -8.28 42.97
CA VAL A 768 29.67 -7.71 43.96
C VAL A 768 30.01 -8.73 45.04
N ASN A 769 29.01 -9.41 45.60
CA ASN A 769 29.23 -10.49 46.57
C ASN A 769 30.06 -11.64 45.97
N SER A 770 29.83 -11.99 44.70
CA SER A 770 30.65 -12.97 43.98
C SER A 770 32.12 -12.56 43.84
N ALA A 771 32.39 -11.28 43.56
CA ALA A 771 33.75 -10.76 43.45
C ALA A 771 34.50 -10.81 44.78
N TYR A 772 33.82 -10.52 45.91
CA TYR A 772 34.41 -10.61 47.25
C TYR A 772 34.78 -12.06 47.63
N GLU A 773 33.88 -13.02 47.39
CA GLU A 773 34.13 -14.44 47.66
C GLU A 773 35.33 -14.99 46.86
N ARG A 774 35.57 -14.46 45.66
CA ARG A 774 36.61 -14.93 44.72
C ARG A 774 37.95 -14.21 44.87
N GLY A 775 38.12 -13.38 45.90
CA GLY A 775 39.36 -12.62 46.12
C GLY A 775 40.63 -13.49 46.20
N LYS A 776 40.54 -14.71 46.75
CA LYS A 776 41.69 -15.65 46.79
C LYS A 776 42.04 -16.19 45.40
N GLU A 777 41.04 -16.54 44.58
CA GLU A 777 41.26 -17.02 43.22
C GLU A 777 41.88 -15.94 42.33
N ILE A 778 41.36 -14.71 42.42
CA ILE A 778 41.86 -13.55 41.66
C ILE A 778 43.33 -13.30 42.01
N ARG A 779 43.70 -13.39 43.29
CA ARG A 779 45.08 -13.20 43.75
C ARG A 779 46.03 -14.25 43.17
N VAL A 780 45.63 -15.52 43.14
CA VAL A 780 46.43 -16.60 42.53
C VAL A 780 46.62 -16.36 41.03
N LEU A 781 45.57 -15.97 40.30
CA LEU A 781 45.65 -15.67 38.87
C LEU A 781 46.58 -14.47 38.61
N SER A 782 46.48 -13.41 39.40
CA SER A 782 47.41 -12.27 39.29
C SER A 782 48.86 -12.65 39.60
N MET A 783 49.10 -13.56 40.55
CA MET A 783 50.44 -14.09 40.86
C MET A 783 51.02 -14.96 39.73
N LEU A 784 50.16 -15.64 38.97
CA LEU A 784 50.54 -16.39 37.76
C LEU A 784 50.77 -15.48 36.54
N GLY A 785 50.69 -14.16 36.70
CA GLY A 785 50.94 -13.19 35.63
C GLY A 785 49.73 -12.88 34.74
N LEU A 786 48.52 -13.31 35.12
CA LEU A 786 47.31 -13.03 34.35
C LEU A 786 46.95 -11.54 34.47
N ASN A 787 46.78 -10.87 33.33
CA ASN A 787 46.45 -9.44 33.29
C ASN A 787 45.14 -9.18 34.09
N PRO A 788 45.13 -8.26 35.09
CA PRO A 788 43.94 -7.93 35.87
C PRO A 788 42.73 -7.56 35.02
N THR A 789 42.95 -6.99 33.83
CA THR A 789 41.91 -6.68 32.85
C THR A 789 41.22 -7.93 32.33
N HIS A 790 41.97 -9.01 32.04
CA HIS A 790 41.39 -10.29 31.62
C HIS A 790 40.58 -10.93 32.75
N ILE A 791 41.01 -10.77 34.00
CA ILE A 791 40.24 -11.22 35.17
C ILE A 791 38.92 -10.43 35.26
N GLY A 792 38.94 -9.11 35.12
CA GLY A 792 37.74 -8.28 35.05
C GLY A 792 36.78 -8.69 33.92
N LEU A 793 37.33 -8.99 32.74
CA LEU A 793 36.55 -9.48 31.59
C LEU A 793 35.86 -10.82 31.85
N THR A 794 36.36 -11.66 32.76
CA THR A 794 35.64 -12.90 33.13
C THR A 794 34.32 -12.63 33.83
N PHE A 795 34.22 -11.58 34.65
CA PHE A 795 32.95 -11.16 35.28
C PHE A 795 31.98 -10.58 34.25
N VAL A 796 32.49 -9.80 33.29
CA VAL A 796 31.68 -9.28 32.18
C VAL A 796 31.16 -10.44 31.30
N ALA A 797 32.01 -11.43 31.01
CA ALA A 797 31.60 -12.61 30.25
C ALA A 797 30.58 -13.48 31.02
N GLU A 798 30.72 -13.61 32.34
CA GLU A 798 29.72 -14.24 33.20
C GLU A 798 28.35 -13.58 33.03
N ALA A 799 28.34 -12.24 33.10
CA ALA A 799 27.13 -11.44 32.93
C ALA A 799 26.53 -11.51 31.52
N ILE A 800 27.36 -11.49 30.47
CA ILE A 800 26.88 -11.67 29.09
C ILE A 800 26.20 -13.03 28.96
N VAL A 801 26.79 -14.12 29.47
CA VAL A 801 26.18 -15.46 29.40
C VAL A 801 24.85 -15.51 30.16
N MET A 802 24.77 -14.92 31.36
CA MET A 802 23.50 -14.83 32.11
C MET A 802 22.45 -13.99 31.36
N GLY A 803 22.86 -12.88 30.74
CA GLY A 803 22.00 -12.01 29.94
C GLY A 803 21.48 -12.70 28.68
N MET A 804 22.34 -13.44 27.96
CA MET A 804 21.93 -14.20 26.78
C MET A 804 20.93 -15.30 27.14
N VAL A 805 21.17 -16.06 28.22
CA VAL A 805 20.25 -17.14 28.66
C VAL A 805 18.94 -16.55 29.19
N GLY A 806 19.02 -15.54 30.07
CA GLY A 806 17.86 -14.86 30.64
C GLY A 806 17.02 -14.15 29.58
N GLY A 807 17.66 -13.51 28.60
CA GLY A 807 16.98 -12.87 27.47
C GLY A 807 16.29 -13.86 26.53
N SER A 808 16.95 -14.99 26.21
CA SER A 808 16.35 -16.04 25.39
C SER A 808 15.08 -16.61 26.03
N LEU A 809 15.18 -17.01 27.31
CA LEU A 809 14.06 -17.61 28.04
C LEU A 809 12.97 -16.58 28.37
N GLY A 810 13.37 -15.37 28.75
CA GLY A 810 12.44 -14.29 29.09
C GLY A 810 11.61 -13.83 27.90
N TYR A 811 12.19 -13.78 26.69
CA TYR A 811 11.43 -13.43 25.49
C TYR A 811 10.39 -14.50 25.14
N LEU A 812 10.78 -15.79 25.15
CA LEU A 812 9.84 -16.89 24.89
C LEU A 812 8.72 -16.95 25.93
N ALA A 813 9.06 -16.79 27.21
CA ALA A 813 8.08 -16.75 28.29
C ALA A 813 7.14 -15.53 28.18
N GLY A 814 7.66 -14.38 27.75
CA GLY A 814 6.89 -13.17 27.55
C GLY A 814 5.93 -13.22 26.37
N LEU A 815 6.32 -13.85 25.26
CA LEU A 815 5.36 -14.16 24.20
C LEU A 815 4.25 -15.09 24.72
N GLY A 816 4.62 -16.11 25.51
CA GLY A 816 3.65 -17.04 26.11
C GLY A 816 2.69 -16.36 27.08
N PHE A 817 3.14 -15.31 27.76
CA PHE A 817 2.34 -14.57 28.73
C PHE A 817 1.07 -13.97 28.12
N TYR A 818 1.10 -13.52 26.86
CA TYR A 818 -0.09 -13.04 26.15
C TYR A 818 -1.20 -14.09 26.08
N ARG A 819 -0.85 -15.34 25.77
CA ARG A 819 -1.79 -16.47 25.72
C ARG A 819 -2.38 -16.78 27.09
N ILE A 820 -1.53 -16.74 28.12
CA ILE A 820 -1.93 -17.00 29.50
C ILE A 820 -2.93 -15.94 29.96
N MET A 821 -2.69 -14.66 29.67
CA MET A 821 -3.62 -13.58 30.06
C MET A 821 -4.97 -13.66 29.35
N ILE A 822 -4.99 -14.05 28.07
CA ILE A 822 -6.24 -14.32 27.33
C ILE A 822 -7.03 -15.45 28.01
N LEU A 823 -6.36 -16.53 28.47
CA LEU A 823 -7.02 -17.63 29.18
C LEU A 823 -7.64 -17.20 30.53
N PHE A 824 -7.03 -16.24 31.23
CA PHE A 824 -7.56 -15.70 32.49
C PHE A 824 -8.61 -14.59 32.29
N GLY A 825 -8.94 -14.24 31.04
CA GLY A 825 -9.93 -13.20 30.74
C GLY A 825 -9.52 -11.82 31.24
N HIS A 826 -8.21 -11.55 31.39
CA HIS A 826 -7.71 -10.23 31.76
C HIS A 826 -7.22 -9.46 30.55
N ASP A 827 -7.73 -8.25 30.42
CA ASP A 827 -7.38 -7.33 29.36
C ASP A 827 -6.00 -6.73 29.65
N LEU A 828 -4.98 -7.19 28.91
CA LEU A 828 -3.75 -6.43 28.83
C LEU A 828 -4.05 -5.19 27.97
N MET A 829 -3.98 -3.99 28.56
CA MET A 829 -4.05 -2.70 27.84
C MET A 829 -2.87 -2.47 26.87
N VAL A 830 -2.09 -3.51 26.57
CA VAL A 830 -0.83 -3.49 25.84
C VAL A 830 -0.95 -4.36 24.60
N ARG A 831 -0.56 -3.82 23.45
CA ARG A 831 -0.59 -4.54 22.17
C ARG A 831 0.51 -5.61 22.13
N GLU A 832 0.19 -6.74 21.54
CA GLU A 832 1.13 -7.82 21.28
C GLU A 832 2.30 -7.38 20.36
N LYS A 833 3.50 -7.86 20.66
CA LYS A 833 4.71 -7.61 19.85
C LYS A 833 4.84 -8.67 18.76
N LEU A 834 4.32 -8.37 17.56
CA LEU A 834 4.37 -9.27 16.40
C LEU A 834 5.68 -9.21 15.61
N GLU A 835 6.47 -8.16 15.82
CA GLU A 835 7.62 -7.86 14.97
C GLU A 835 8.91 -8.55 15.48
N TRP A 836 9.71 -9.12 14.56
CA TRP A 836 10.85 -9.97 14.94
C TRP A 836 11.95 -9.19 15.68
N TRP A 837 12.17 -7.92 15.36
CA TRP A 837 13.27 -7.14 15.95
C TRP A 837 13.07 -6.86 17.44
N TRP A 838 11.85 -6.98 17.98
CA TRP A 838 11.62 -6.91 19.43
C TRP A 838 12.34 -8.02 20.18
N SER A 839 12.51 -9.19 19.57
CA SER A 839 13.30 -10.29 20.14
C SER A 839 14.78 -9.92 20.22
N ALA A 840 15.32 -9.32 19.16
CA ALA A 840 16.71 -8.84 19.12
C ALA A 840 16.94 -7.71 20.13
N LEU A 841 16.00 -6.76 20.23
CA LEU A 841 16.09 -5.65 21.18
C LEU A 841 15.95 -6.12 22.63
N GLY A 842 15.04 -7.04 22.92
CA GLY A 842 14.91 -7.66 24.24
C GLY A 842 16.17 -8.44 24.63
N PHE A 843 16.75 -9.19 23.69
CA PHE A 843 18.01 -9.89 23.90
C PHE A 843 19.18 -8.93 24.14
N LEU A 844 19.27 -7.83 23.38
CA LEU A 844 20.28 -6.79 23.57
C LEU A 844 20.12 -6.09 24.93
N LEU A 845 18.88 -5.76 25.31
CA LEU A 845 18.57 -5.18 26.61
C LEU A 845 19.00 -6.10 27.75
N ALA A 846 18.77 -7.42 27.63
CA ALA A 846 19.18 -8.40 28.63
C ALA A 846 20.71 -8.41 28.82
N ILE A 847 21.46 -8.38 27.72
CA ILE A 847 22.92 -8.30 27.75
C ILE A 847 23.37 -6.98 28.36
N LEU A 848 22.79 -5.86 27.94
CA LEU A 848 23.15 -4.52 28.41
C LEU A 848 22.93 -4.39 29.92
N VAL A 849 21.75 -4.78 30.41
CA VAL A 849 21.41 -4.76 31.85
C VAL A 849 22.38 -5.64 32.64
N SER A 850 22.66 -6.85 32.15
CA SER A 850 23.59 -7.77 32.82
C SER A 850 25.01 -7.20 32.88
N VAL A 851 25.49 -6.63 31.77
CA VAL A 851 26.83 -6.02 31.69
C VAL A 851 26.93 -4.81 32.60
N LEU A 852 25.95 -3.91 32.59
CA LEU A 852 25.90 -2.76 33.51
C LEU A 852 26.00 -3.21 34.97
N SER A 853 25.28 -4.28 35.34
CA SER A 853 25.36 -4.85 36.67
C SER A 853 26.73 -5.42 37.04
N ALA A 854 27.48 -5.92 36.04
CA ALA A 854 28.81 -6.48 36.25
C ALA A 854 29.95 -5.46 36.16
N MET A 855 29.70 -4.24 35.69
CA MET A 855 30.74 -3.20 35.54
C MET A 855 31.41 -2.86 36.87
N ARG A 856 30.63 -2.62 37.92
CA ARG A 856 31.16 -2.29 39.26
C ARG A 856 32.05 -3.42 39.83
N PRO A 857 31.60 -4.68 39.92
CA PRO A 857 32.45 -5.77 40.40
C PRO A 857 33.66 -6.03 39.51
N ALA A 858 33.53 -5.92 38.19
CA ALA A 858 34.67 -6.02 37.27
C ALA A 858 35.71 -4.92 37.54
N ALA A 859 35.28 -3.67 37.72
CA ALA A 859 36.15 -2.56 38.06
C ALA A 859 36.85 -2.78 39.41
N MET A 860 36.12 -3.25 40.42
CA MET A 860 36.69 -3.59 41.73
C MET A 860 37.73 -4.71 41.64
N ALA A 861 37.48 -5.77 40.86
CA ALA A 861 38.42 -6.87 40.66
C ALA A 861 39.71 -6.41 39.96
N VAL A 862 39.60 -5.52 38.96
CA VAL A 862 40.76 -4.92 38.31
C VAL A 862 41.52 -4.02 39.29
N SER A 863 40.84 -3.10 39.98
CA SER A 863 41.51 -2.09 40.82
C SER A 863 42.13 -2.65 42.10
N ALA A 864 41.52 -3.69 42.70
CA ALA A 864 42.00 -4.24 43.96
C ALA A 864 43.29 -5.06 43.81
N TYR A 865 43.57 -5.56 42.61
CA TYR A 865 44.64 -6.52 42.36
C TYR A 865 45.60 -6.14 41.23
N THR A 866 45.55 -4.88 40.78
CA THR A 866 46.59 -4.31 39.90
C THR A 866 47.82 -3.94 40.75
N PRO A 867 49.00 -4.55 40.54
CA PRO A 867 50.18 -4.36 41.39
C PRO A 867 50.69 -2.91 41.46
N SER A 868 50.46 -2.11 40.41
CA SER A 868 50.77 -0.68 40.41
C SER A 868 49.46 0.12 40.31
N LYS A 869 49.06 0.82 41.37
CA LYS A 869 47.96 1.82 41.34
C LYS A 869 48.26 3.06 40.46
N VAL A 870 49.34 3.05 39.68
CA VAL A 870 49.80 4.21 38.91
C VAL A 870 48.96 4.37 37.64
N ARG A 871 48.20 5.47 37.57
CA ARG A 871 47.40 5.91 36.42
C ARG A 871 48.26 5.91 35.15
N LYS A 872 47.80 5.25 34.09
CA LYS A 872 48.47 5.21 32.78
C LYS A 872 48.68 6.64 32.26
N VAL A 873 49.92 7.12 32.26
CA VAL A 873 50.31 8.33 31.53
C VAL A 873 50.25 8.02 30.03
N LYS A 874 49.52 8.83 29.26
CA LYS A 874 49.40 8.69 27.81
C LYS A 874 50.74 9.10 27.18
N ARG A 875 51.57 8.10 26.84
CA ARG A 875 52.91 8.32 26.27
C ARG A 875 52.87 8.47 24.74
N SER A 876 53.89 9.13 24.19
CA SER A 876 54.09 9.30 22.75
C SER A 876 54.21 7.94 22.04
N GLU A 877 53.72 7.85 20.79
CA GLU A 877 53.76 6.63 19.98
C GLU A 877 55.19 6.13 19.74
N GLU A 878 56.17 7.04 19.64
CA GLU A 878 57.59 6.69 19.47
C GLU A 878 58.18 5.99 20.69
N GLU A 879 57.81 6.44 21.89
CA GLU A 879 58.25 5.81 23.14
C GLU A 879 57.61 4.44 23.34
N LYS A 880 56.35 4.27 22.90
CA LYS A 880 55.68 2.96 22.91
C LYS A 880 56.39 1.98 21.98
N LYS A 881 56.78 2.42 20.77
CA LYS A 881 57.49 1.58 19.80
C LYS A 881 58.86 1.17 20.32
N LYS A 882 59.65 2.10 20.89
CA LYS A 882 60.94 1.79 21.52
C LYS A 882 60.81 0.77 22.66
N ARG A 883 59.86 0.97 23.57
CA ARG A 883 59.59 0.01 24.66
C ARG A 883 59.11 -1.34 24.15
N LYS A 884 58.27 -1.37 23.11
CA LYS A 884 57.80 -2.61 22.52
C LYS A 884 58.99 -3.41 21.97
N GLU A 885 59.94 -2.74 21.31
CA GLU A 885 61.19 -3.36 20.85
C GLU A 885 62.12 -3.82 22.01
N GLU A 886 62.09 -3.14 23.16
CA GLU A 886 62.87 -3.55 24.34
C GLU A 886 62.27 -4.74 25.09
N ILE A 887 60.94 -4.85 25.12
CA ILE A 887 60.19 -5.87 25.88
C ILE A 887 60.06 -7.16 25.08
N PHE A 888 59.70 -7.06 23.80
CA PHE A 888 59.43 -8.22 22.95
C PHE A 888 60.67 -8.59 22.14
N LYS A 889 61.53 -9.39 22.77
CA LYS A 889 62.77 -9.92 22.19
C LYS A 889 62.61 -11.38 21.80
N VAL A 890 63.16 -11.75 20.66
CA VAL A 890 63.09 -13.12 20.13
C VAL A 890 64.42 -13.84 20.37
N TYR A 891 64.33 -15.08 20.86
CA TYR A 891 65.47 -15.92 21.19
C TYR A 891 65.50 -17.24 20.40
N HIS A 892 64.39 -17.63 19.79
CA HIS A 892 64.22 -18.90 19.07
C HIS A 892 63.66 -18.68 17.66
N ALA A 893 63.80 -19.70 16.81
CA ALA A 893 63.27 -19.70 15.46
C ALA A 893 61.73 -19.68 15.45
N ARG A 894 61.15 -18.89 14.54
CA ARG A 894 59.71 -18.77 14.32
C ARG A 894 59.33 -19.46 13.01
N GLU A 895 58.38 -20.40 13.07
CA GLU A 895 57.85 -21.07 11.88
C GLU A 895 56.55 -20.43 11.42
N LEU A 896 56.49 -20.06 10.14
CA LEU A 896 55.36 -19.37 9.52
C LEU A 896 55.00 -20.07 8.21
N THR A 897 53.72 -20.25 7.94
CA THR A 897 53.26 -20.77 6.63
C THR A 897 53.01 -19.61 5.69
N MET A 898 53.55 -19.68 4.47
CA MET A 898 53.36 -18.64 3.46
C MET A 898 52.05 -18.87 2.69
N PRO A 899 51.35 -17.81 2.26
CA PRO A 899 50.01 -17.90 1.66
C PRO A 899 50.02 -18.29 0.17
N VAL A 900 50.95 -19.16 -0.25
CA VAL A 900 51.10 -19.60 -1.63
C VAL A 900 51.22 -21.12 -1.69
N LYS A 901 50.51 -21.71 -2.65
CA LYS A 901 50.67 -23.11 -3.06
C LYS A 901 51.35 -23.13 -4.42
N VAL A 902 52.49 -23.80 -4.53
CA VAL A 902 53.28 -23.86 -5.77
C VAL A 902 53.02 -25.22 -6.42
N LEU A 903 52.45 -25.26 -7.62
CA LEU A 903 52.21 -26.53 -8.31
C LEU A 903 53.54 -27.22 -8.64
N THR A 904 53.53 -28.56 -8.77
CA THR A 904 54.76 -29.29 -9.15
C THR A 904 55.35 -28.79 -10.47
N SER A 905 54.51 -28.39 -11.43
CA SER A 905 54.93 -27.80 -12.70
C SER A 905 55.47 -26.37 -12.59
N GLU A 906 55.09 -25.64 -11.54
CA GLU A 906 55.48 -24.24 -11.29
C GLU A 906 56.75 -24.14 -10.44
N LYS A 907 57.21 -25.26 -9.85
CA LYS A 907 58.28 -25.31 -8.86
C LYS A 907 59.57 -24.64 -9.32
N GLU A 908 60.09 -25.04 -10.49
CA GLU A 908 61.36 -24.52 -10.99
C GLU A 908 61.28 -23.00 -11.25
N PHE A 909 60.20 -22.53 -11.88
CA PHE A 909 59.97 -21.11 -12.11
C PHE A 909 59.84 -20.31 -10.82
N PHE A 910 59.16 -20.86 -9.81
CA PHE A 910 59.02 -20.23 -8.51
C PHE A 910 60.36 -20.15 -7.77
N LEU A 911 61.17 -21.22 -7.80
CA LEU A 911 62.50 -21.23 -7.17
C LEU A 911 63.44 -20.24 -7.84
N SER A 912 63.48 -20.21 -9.18
CA SER A 912 64.26 -19.21 -9.93
C SER A 912 63.81 -17.79 -9.59
N PHE A 913 62.51 -17.51 -9.65
CA PHE A 913 61.97 -16.19 -9.31
C PHE A 913 62.31 -15.77 -7.87
N PHE A 914 62.17 -16.68 -6.90
CA PHE A 914 62.47 -16.39 -5.50
C PHE A 914 63.96 -16.11 -5.30
N LEU A 915 64.84 -16.92 -5.91
CA LEU A 915 66.29 -16.73 -5.85
C LEU A 915 66.72 -15.42 -6.52
N ASP A 916 66.15 -15.07 -7.68
CA ASP A 916 66.43 -13.81 -8.37
C ASP A 916 66.10 -12.60 -7.49
N ARG A 917 64.95 -12.63 -6.78
CA ARG A 917 64.56 -11.57 -5.83
C ARG A 917 65.48 -11.47 -4.62
N LEU A 918 66.04 -12.58 -4.16
CA LEU A 918 67.05 -12.56 -3.11
C LEU A 918 68.39 -12.02 -3.62
N ASP A 919 68.78 -12.39 -4.85
CA ASP A 919 70.03 -11.95 -5.49
C ASP A 919 70.03 -10.44 -5.78
N GLU A 920 68.88 -9.85 -6.16
CA GLU A 920 68.70 -8.40 -6.33
C GLU A 920 69.15 -7.59 -5.09
N LEU A 921 69.06 -8.19 -3.90
CA LEU A 921 69.41 -7.55 -2.63
C LEU A 921 70.82 -7.90 -2.13
N ARG A 922 71.67 -8.58 -2.90
CA ARG A 922 73.06 -8.86 -2.47
C ARG A 922 73.95 -7.62 -2.39
N THR A 923 73.62 -6.56 -3.13
CA THR A 923 74.39 -5.30 -3.18
C THR A 923 73.70 -4.14 -2.47
N GLY A 924 72.59 -4.36 -1.79
CA GLY A 924 71.85 -3.30 -1.10
C GLY A 924 72.58 -2.74 0.13
N TYR A 925 72.49 -1.43 0.35
CA TYR A 925 73.18 -0.72 1.44
C TYR A 925 72.40 -0.75 2.76
N THR A 926 71.07 -0.59 2.71
CA THR A 926 70.19 -0.56 3.89
C THR A 926 69.49 -1.89 4.15
N GLU A 927 69.29 -2.69 3.12
CA GLU A 927 68.73 -4.04 3.19
C GLU A 927 69.59 -4.94 2.32
N ARG A 928 69.98 -6.10 2.86
CA ARG A 928 70.92 -6.99 2.19
C ARG A 928 70.61 -8.44 2.50
N VAL A 929 70.71 -9.29 1.48
CA VAL A 929 70.67 -10.74 1.65
C VAL A 929 72.08 -11.32 1.51
N GLU A 930 72.48 -12.19 2.43
CA GLU A 930 73.76 -12.89 2.46
C GLU A 930 73.54 -14.41 2.64
N ASN A 931 74.54 -15.22 2.30
CA ASN A 931 74.54 -16.69 2.48
C ASN A 931 73.28 -17.39 1.93
N ILE A 932 72.97 -17.13 0.66
CA ILE A 932 71.92 -17.87 -0.05
C ILE A 932 72.45 -19.27 -0.36
N GLU A 933 71.84 -20.29 0.25
CA GLU A 933 72.14 -21.70 0.00
C GLU A 933 70.89 -22.40 -0.53
N ASP A 934 70.95 -22.90 -1.76
CA ASP A 934 69.90 -23.74 -2.32
C ASP A 934 70.21 -25.22 -2.06
N ILE A 935 69.47 -25.84 -1.13
CA ILE A 935 69.68 -27.23 -0.73
C ILE A 935 68.95 -28.14 -1.73
N PRO A 936 69.57 -29.23 -2.23
CA PRO A 936 68.91 -30.15 -3.13
C PRO A 936 67.69 -30.81 -2.48
N GLU A 937 66.79 -31.31 -3.31
CA GLU A 937 65.54 -31.91 -2.87
C GLU A 937 65.80 -33.25 -2.16
N ILE A 938 65.29 -33.39 -0.94
CA ILE A 938 65.48 -34.57 -0.09
C ILE A 938 64.11 -35.19 0.19
N GLU A 939 64.01 -36.51 0.03
CA GLU A 939 62.84 -37.27 0.46
C GLU A 939 63.01 -37.68 1.93
N ASN A 940 62.10 -37.23 2.79
CA ASN A 940 62.12 -37.55 4.21
C ASN A 940 61.59 -38.97 4.47
N VAL A 941 61.86 -39.49 5.68
CA VAL A 941 61.39 -40.81 6.17
C VAL A 941 59.86 -41.02 6.07
N LYS A 942 59.09 -39.94 5.88
CA LYS A 942 57.62 -39.95 5.70
C LYS A 942 57.17 -39.97 4.23
N GLY A 943 58.09 -40.07 3.26
CA GLY A 943 57.81 -39.96 1.81
C GLY A 943 57.49 -38.52 1.36
N GLU A 944 57.72 -37.53 2.22
CA GLU A 944 57.55 -36.12 1.85
C GLU A 944 58.78 -35.62 1.11
N VAL A 945 58.56 -34.94 -0.01
CA VAL A 945 59.63 -34.34 -0.79
C VAL A 945 59.84 -32.90 -0.32
N VAL A 946 61.06 -32.59 0.13
CA VAL A 946 61.40 -31.32 0.77
C VAL A 946 62.52 -30.60 0.02
N LYS A 947 62.28 -29.35 -0.35
CA LYS A 947 63.24 -28.43 -0.98
C LYS A 947 63.42 -27.22 -0.06
N THR A 948 64.66 -26.81 0.24
CA THR A 948 64.93 -25.74 1.22
C THR A 948 65.90 -24.71 0.66
N ILE A 949 65.57 -23.43 0.78
CA ILE A 949 66.46 -22.31 0.50
C ILE A 949 66.80 -21.62 1.83
N LYS A 950 68.08 -21.55 2.18
CA LYS A 950 68.54 -20.78 3.35
C LYS A 950 69.08 -19.44 2.90
N PHE A 951 68.84 -18.40 3.69
CA PHE A 951 69.38 -17.06 3.45
C PHE A 951 69.42 -16.25 4.74
N ILE A 952 70.36 -15.32 4.85
CA ILE A 952 70.42 -14.37 5.95
C ILE A 952 69.97 -13.01 5.44
N TYR A 953 68.95 -12.43 6.08
CA TYR A 953 68.43 -11.11 5.72
C TYR A 953 68.86 -10.09 6.76
N TYR A 954 69.65 -9.10 6.34
CA TYR A 954 70.10 -7.98 7.15
C TYR A 954 69.37 -6.70 6.77
N PHE A 955 69.03 -5.87 7.76
CA PHE A 955 68.44 -4.55 7.53
C PHE A 955 68.94 -3.52 8.56
N GLY A 956 68.98 -2.26 8.12
CA GLY A 956 69.52 -1.13 8.87
C GLY A 956 70.93 -0.72 8.41
N PRO A 957 71.43 0.46 8.85
CA PRO A 957 72.77 0.93 8.49
C PRO A 957 73.85 -0.04 8.99
N PRO A 958 75.00 -0.18 8.30
CA PRO A 958 76.02 -1.19 8.57
C PRO A 958 76.48 -1.27 10.04
N GLU A 959 76.54 -0.12 10.71
CA GLU A 959 76.95 0.04 12.11
C GLU A 959 75.94 -0.51 13.13
N ARG A 960 74.66 -0.68 12.74
CA ARG A 960 73.56 -1.18 13.59
C ARG A 960 72.70 -2.22 12.87
N ARG A 961 73.28 -2.97 11.94
CA ARG A 961 72.54 -3.97 11.16
C ARG A 961 71.99 -5.06 12.07
N ARG A 962 70.69 -5.32 11.97
CA ARG A 962 70.02 -6.48 12.59
C ARG A 962 69.82 -7.52 11.49
N GLY A 963 69.90 -8.79 11.84
CA GLY A 963 69.76 -9.87 10.87
C GLY A 963 68.88 -11.00 11.37
N THR A 964 68.28 -11.72 10.42
CA THR A 964 67.55 -12.96 10.64
C THR A 964 68.14 -14.05 9.74
N LYS A 965 68.32 -15.25 10.30
CA LYS A 965 68.68 -16.46 9.56
C LYS A 965 67.39 -17.15 9.15
N ASN A 966 67.17 -17.32 7.86
CA ASN A 966 65.90 -17.75 7.32
C ASN A 966 66.05 -19.04 6.52
N SER A 967 65.02 -19.87 6.53
CA SER A 967 64.89 -21.06 5.69
C SER A 967 63.50 -21.08 5.07
N LEU A 968 63.42 -20.93 3.76
CA LEU A 968 62.20 -21.17 2.99
C LEU A 968 62.12 -22.65 2.63
N VAL A 969 61.16 -23.37 3.21
CA VAL A 969 60.99 -24.81 3.06
C VAL A 969 59.73 -25.10 2.24
N LEU A 970 59.90 -25.73 1.08
CA LEU A 970 58.84 -26.26 0.25
C LEU A 970 58.65 -27.75 0.56
N ILE A 971 57.45 -28.14 0.94
CA ILE A 971 57.12 -29.52 1.33
C ILE A 971 55.99 -30.03 0.43
N LYS A 972 56.22 -31.16 -0.25
CA LYS A 972 55.20 -31.87 -1.02
C LYS A 972 54.93 -33.23 -0.38
N SER A 973 53.68 -33.48 -0.01
CA SER A 973 53.23 -34.78 0.48
C SER A 973 52.96 -35.75 -0.70
N PRO A 974 53.07 -37.08 -0.51
CA PRO A 974 52.83 -38.07 -1.58
C PRO A 974 51.47 -37.94 -2.29
N TYR A 975 50.47 -37.41 -1.57
CA TYR A 975 49.09 -37.28 -2.03
C TYR A 975 48.74 -35.88 -2.56
N GLU A 976 49.69 -34.94 -2.58
CA GLU A 976 49.48 -33.57 -3.04
C GLU A 976 50.27 -33.28 -4.33
N ASP A 977 49.65 -32.58 -5.27
CA ASP A 977 50.25 -32.16 -6.55
C ASP A 977 50.94 -30.78 -6.46
N TYR A 978 50.93 -30.17 -5.27
CA TYR A 978 51.54 -28.87 -4.98
C TYR A 978 52.46 -28.93 -3.75
N TYR A 979 53.43 -28.02 -3.71
CA TYR A 979 54.29 -27.74 -2.56
C TYR A 979 53.64 -26.71 -1.65
N ARG A 980 53.69 -26.98 -0.34
CA ARG A 980 53.37 -26.02 0.73
C ARG A 980 54.64 -25.28 1.12
N VAL A 981 54.58 -23.95 1.15
CA VAL A 981 55.73 -23.11 1.46
C VAL A 981 55.71 -22.67 2.93
N LYS A 982 56.82 -22.87 3.64
CA LYS A 982 57.03 -22.43 5.02
C LYS A 982 58.27 -21.54 5.10
N LEU A 983 58.22 -20.52 5.94
CA LEU A 983 59.37 -19.71 6.33
C LEU A 983 59.72 -20.03 7.79
N ILE A 984 60.95 -20.44 8.02
CA ILE A 984 61.52 -20.56 9.35
C ILE A 984 62.48 -19.38 9.51
N SER A 985 62.22 -18.49 10.46
CA SER A 985 63.02 -17.28 10.69
C SER A 985 63.59 -17.27 12.10
N GLU A 986 64.91 -17.33 12.22
CA GLU A 986 65.65 -17.31 13.47
C GLU A 986 66.39 -15.97 13.61
N PRO A 987 66.48 -15.38 14.82
CA PRO A 987 67.30 -14.20 15.01
C PRO A 987 68.78 -14.49 14.75
N ALA A 988 69.48 -13.65 13.98
CA ALA A 988 70.91 -13.86 13.73
C ALA A 988 71.78 -13.66 14.99
N ALA A 989 71.28 -12.90 15.97
CA ALA A 989 71.82 -12.78 17.31
C ALA A 989 70.68 -12.87 18.35
N PRO A 990 70.85 -13.61 19.47
CA PRO A 990 69.80 -13.75 20.48
C PRO A 990 69.37 -12.39 21.05
N GLY A 991 68.06 -12.17 21.21
CA GLY A 991 67.53 -10.99 21.87
C GLY A 991 67.31 -9.77 20.98
N ILE A 992 67.25 -9.93 19.65
CA ILE A 992 66.76 -8.88 18.74
C ILE A 992 65.25 -8.67 18.91
N PRO A 993 64.71 -7.47 18.61
CA PRO A 993 63.28 -7.20 18.71
C PRO A 993 62.43 -8.06 17.77
N GLU A 994 61.21 -8.42 18.18
CA GLU A 994 60.25 -9.19 17.37
C GLU A 994 59.96 -8.55 16.01
N SER A 995 59.97 -7.21 15.95
CA SER A 995 59.81 -6.45 14.70
C SER A 995 60.86 -6.78 13.63
N ALA A 996 62.00 -7.34 14.02
CA ALA A 996 63.03 -7.84 13.10
C ALA A 996 62.57 -9.06 12.32
N VAL A 997 61.92 -9.99 13.02
CA VAL A 997 61.34 -11.18 12.42
C VAL A 997 60.17 -10.76 11.56
N ASP A 998 59.23 -9.94 12.08
CA ASP A 998 58.07 -9.46 11.35
C ASP A 998 58.46 -8.79 10.02
N ARG A 999 59.47 -7.93 10.01
CA ARG A 999 59.99 -7.31 8.78
C ARG A 999 60.49 -8.33 7.75
N THR A 1000 61.11 -9.41 8.23
CA THR A 1000 61.57 -10.50 7.34
C THR A 1000 60.39 -11.29 6.79
N VAL A 1001 59.34 -11.49 7.60
CA VAL A 1001 58.10 -12.11 7.16
C VAL A 1001 57.44 -11.27 6.08
N ASP A 1002 57.31 -9.96 6.29
CA ASP A 1002 56.72 -9.02 5.33
C ASP A 1002 57.50 -9.04 4.01
N PHE A 1003 58.84 -9.00 4.09
CA PHE A 1003 59.71 -9.10 2.92
C PHE A 1003 59.46 -10.38 2.10
N VAL A 1004 59.46 -11.55 2.74
CA VAL A 1004 59.20 -12.83 2.05
C VAL A 1004 57.76 -12.88 1.55
N HIS A 1005 56.81 -12.40 2.33
CA HIS A 1005 55.40 -12.34 1.97
C HIS A 1005 55.16 -11.50 0.71
N ASP A 1006 55.81 -10.35 0.59
CA ASP A 1006 55.72 -9.49 -0.59
C ASP A 1006 56.24 -10.19 -1.85
N ILE A 1007 57.35 -10.94 -1.74
CA ILE A 1007 57.85 -11.76 -2.85
C ILE A 1007 56.82 -12.84 -3.22
N MET A 1008 56.24 -13.52 -2.23
CA MET A 1008 55.22 -14.55 -2.45
C MET A 1008 53.95 -14.00 -3.11
N MET A 1009 53.49 -12.83 -2.68
CA MET A 1009 52.30 -12.17 -3.24
C MET A 1009 52.55 -11.66 -4.66
N PHE A 1010 53.76 -11.16 -4.94
CA PHE A 1010 54.16 -10.79 -6.29
C PHE A 1010 54.14 -12.00 -7.22
N TRP A 1011 54.72 -13.13 -6.78
CA TRP A 1011 54.62 -14.39 -7.51
C TRP A 1011 53.16 -14.80 -7.75
N ALA A 1012 52.32 -14.82 -6.71
CA ALA A 1012 50.94 -15.24 -6.83
C ALA A 1012 50.14 -14.40 -7.84
N LYS A 1013 50.42 -13.09 -7.91
CA LYS A 1013 49.78 -12.16 -8.83
C LYS A 1013 50.29 -12.29 -10.27
N ASP A 1014 51.60 -12.43 -10.45
CA ASP A 1014 52.25 -12.30 -11.76
C ASP A 1014 52.75 -13.64 -12.35
N LYS A 1015 52.56 -14.79 -11.69
CA LYS A 1015 53.12 -16.08 -12.12
C LYS A 1015 52.82 -16.47 -13.58
N LYS A 1016 51.63 -16.16 -14.10
CA LYS A 1016 51.29 -16.42 -15.52
C LYS A 1016 52.20 -15.64 -16.48
N ARG A 1017 52.44 -14.36 -16.16
CA ARG A 1017 53.35 -13.49 -16.91
C ARG A 1017 54.80 -13.96 -16.77
N ILE A 1018 55.22 -14.36 -15.57
CA ILE A 1018 56.59 -14.81 -15.28
C ILE A 1018 56.90 -16.14 -16.00
N MET A 1019 55.92 -17.05 -16.10
CA MET A 1019 56.08 -18.33 -16.81
C MET A 1019 55.85 -18.23 -18.33
N GLY A 1020 55.55 -17.04 -18.88
CA GLY A 1020 55.29 -16.85 -20.31
C GLY A 1020 54.01 -17.52 -20.83
N ALA A 1021 53.10 -17.93 -19.94
CA ALA A 1021 51.82 -18.53 -20.29
C ALA A 1021 50.75 -17.42 -20.39
N SER A 1022 50.54 -16.89 -21.61
CA SER A 1022 49.43 -15.97 -21.92
C SER A 1022 48.09 -16.69 -21.89
#